data_AF-A0A946SQL2-F1
#
_entry.id   AF-A0A946SQL2-F1
#
_cell.length_a   1.000
_cell.length_b   1.000
_cell.length_c   1.000
_cell.angle_alpha   90.00
_cell.angle_beta   90.00
_cell.angle_gamma   90.00
#
_symmetry.space_group_name_H-M   'P 1'
#
loop_
_entity.id
_entity.type
_entity.pdbx_description
1 polymer ?
#
loop_
_entity_poly.entity_id
_entity_poly.type
_entity_poly.pdbx_seq_one_letter_code
_entity_poly.pdbx_strand_id
1 'polypeptide(L)'
;MLNAEGANALALRAAIACALMLAWTVHAQDAGKTLRVAPADQLPASHPSTPGVGWALLVGVGAYPDVDGYTVSRLSAPAKDVDALRTFLTDPDLGAFPASNVRTLIDEQATKAEILLALANMRRRAAPEDLVLFYFSGHGYRPHDEDAGGSPAYLLPYVTNPLALNNPDIGCIKYEDITEIVQMMEAEKVVVLLDACHSGGVKPRGSRFVSGGVYGRFWDEWEKARGHALLLSSDESQLSWEEPDGSVFTKFLIKGLEGAADLDDNAIVGFTELATYLEREIPPYTREKFGRKQTPTRRYDLGPVNGDIPLAVNHEKWDAGQRQELLDRRNATLLLADALEQELRDFALAVARSAYDKATRSEALTAREVALLSELDAYADADITQDDFALRARAVYRSRESGAAAVARVRIEVIPPDAAITLTPEGMADEVPSLRAGEYRVGLGRYRLRVSRNGYLPYDERITIDRATTNRVVLKRLSGSLRVRVTPDGATVTAEPVSVLAREAGTETVKLPLPGEIRPMPIGTYKITVMKDGYAPEELPTVAIRPDEVTTLDVALKGYATLRYATMPPGVTVTVDGVVQTLPFRTGEGAHKVKLNRPGYASVELDTTLTAGQGLDLFPDWERVTADLAVTSDPPGAEVTLDHATWGKTPMTLDDVPAGEHELELSLPDHEPVRRRITVTETSRPVAIKMTRSRGTVQVNSTPPGATVRIDGRRQGATPATLRLSAGKTTIVLDKPMHRNATREVHIGRGENPTIDVTLEPEGAAVDIVSTPPGATVTIGSEQLPEKAPTKATVVPGQHTLTLSMDDHEPYTETLTLADRDAKEIRATLQHETQLVVTSDPPGAEVALGALGTHRTPVLLRDVRPGSYTAEASTRGYSPSSAPFTIDPNERNVVDLALTPGSGVSRALRSAAVPGFGQYAGGRTVSGALFLLATVGAGTAAGVMHVQYSSALDDYDAAAAKYTAATRVDQIERSRREALAAFDDVDAANSRRQMAVVATAAIWAVNVAHAYVFGPARPAVDDEPDLVRWSGGFDARPGIVSLDINHRF
;
A
#
# COMPACT_ATOMS: atom_id res chain seq x y z
N MET A 1 55.87 -8.23 -4.02
CA MET A 1 54.77 -7.40 -3.48
C MET A 1 53.96 -6.68 -4.56
N LEU A 2 53.69 -7.30 -5.72
CA LEU A 2 52.72 -6.81 -6.72
C LEU A 2 51.98 -8.06 -7.20
N ASN A 3 50.76 -8.31 -6.70
CA ASN A 3 49.72 -9.25 -7.22
C ASN A 3 48.61 -9.58 -6.20
N ALA A 4 48.65 -9.06 -4.97
CA ALA A 4 47.61 -9.33 -3.97
C ALA A 4 46.36 -8.42 -4.09
N GLU A 5 46.51 -7.19 -4.61
CA GLU A 5 45.38 -6.23 -4.72
C GLU A 5 44.38 -6.58 -5.84
N GLY A 6 44.84 -7.16 -6.95
CA GLY A 6 43.98 -7.54 -8.08
C GLY A 6 43.05 -8.72 -7.78
N ALA A 7 43.53 -9.72 -7.04
CA ALA A 7 42.75 -10.90 -6.66
C ALA A 7 41.65 -10.55 -5.63
N ASN A 8 41.94 -9.61 -4.73
CA ASN A 8 41.02 -9.10 -3.72
C ASN A 8 39.86 -8.28 -4.35
N ALA A 9 40.15 -7.47 -5.37
CA ALA A 9 39.14 -6.75 -6.13
C ALA A 9 38.25 -7.68 -6.98
N LEU A 10 38.84 -8.75 -7.55
CA LEU A 10 38.10 -9.72 -8.36
C LEU A 10 37.14 -10.57 -7.50
N ALA A 11 37.55 -10.99 -6.31
CA ALA A 11 36.71 -11.74 -5.38
C ALA A 11 35.55 -10.89 -4.83
N LEU A 12 35.80 -9.62 -4.52
CA LEU A 12 34.76 -8.67 -4.12
C LEU A 12 33.78 -8.40 -5.26
N ARG A 13 34.27 -8.19 -6.49
CA ARG A 13 33.43 -8.06 -7.70
C ARG A 13 32.64 -9.31 -8.01
N ALA A 14 33.19 -10.51 -7.79
CA ALA A 14 32.50 -11.77 -7.97
C ALA A 14 31.41 -12.01 -6.90
N ALA A 15 31.65 -11.61 -5.65
CA ALA A 15 30.64 -11.66 -4.59
C ALA A 15 29.51 -10.63 -4.82
N ILE A 16 29.85 -9.41 -5.26
CA ILE A 16 28.88 -8.41 -5.70
C ILE A 16 28.12 -8.89 -6.93
N ALA A 17 28.78 -9.51 -7.91
CA ALA A 17 28.14 -10.08 -9.09
C ALA A 17 27.25 -11.28 -8.76
N CYS A 18 27.59 -12.12 -7.78
CA CYS A 18 26.72 -13.20 -7.31
C CYS A 18 25.52 -12.66 -6.52
N ALA A 19 25.70 -11.63 -5.69
CA ALA A 19 24.60 -10.95 -4.98
C ALA A 19 23.69 -10.21 -5.96
N LEU A 20 24.26 -9.57 -6.99
CA LEU A 20 23.52 -8.96 -8.09
C LEU A 20 22.86 -10.02 -8.97
N MET A 21 23.48 -11.16 -9.26
CA MET A 21 22.85 -12.29 -9.98
C MET A 21 21.76 -12.97 -9.15
N LEU A 22 21.86 -13.03 -7.83
CA LEU A 22 20.79 -13.50 -6.95
C LEU A 22 19.64 -12.50 -6.89
N ALA A 23 19.93 -11.20 -6.79
CA ALA A 23 18.93 -10.14 -6.93
C ALA A 23 18.29 -10.15 -8.33
N TRP A 24 19.08 -10.41 -9.38
CA TRP A 24 18.63 -10.50 -10.76
C TRP A 24 17.92 -11.82 -11.07
N THR A 25 18.20 -12.92 -10.38
CA THR A 25 17.45 -14.19 -10.53
C THR A 25 16.16 -14.18 -9.73
N VAL A 26 16.07 -13.44 -8.62
CA VAL A 26 14.79 -13.10 -7.97
C VAL A 26 13.97 -12.16 -8.87
N HIS A 27 14.60 -11.14 -9.47
CA HIS A 27 13.97 -10.24 -10.43
C HIS A 27 13.60 -10.94 -11.77
N ALA A 28 14.40 -11.91 -12.22
CA ALA A 28 14.19 -12.67 -13.47
C ALA A 28 13.28 -13.89 -13.29
N GLN A 29 13.14 -14.45 -12.07
CA GLN A 29 12.04 -15.34 -11.74
C GLN A 29 10.71 -14.57 -11.65
N ASP A 30 10.75 -13.29 -11.24
CA ASP A 30 9.59 -12.38 -11.34
C ASP A 30 9.31 -11.90 -12.78
N ALA A 31 10.29 -11.89 -13.69
CA ALA A 31 10.01 -11.73 -15.13
C ALA A 31 9.23 -12.91 -15.73
N GLY A 32 9.25 -14.08 -15.06
CA GLY A 32 8.41 -15.24 -15.38
C GLY A 32 7.13 -15.35 -14.53
N LYS A 33 6.93 -14.44 -13.57
CA LYS A 33 5.71 -14.27 -12.76
C LYS A 33 5.11 -12.86 -12.92
N THR A 34 5.42 -12.18 -14.02
CA THR A 34 4.41 -11.36 -14.69
C THR A 34 3.19 -12.25 -14.87
N LEU A 35 2.07 -11.86 -14.25
CA LEU A 35 0.72 -12.39 -14.43
C LEU A 35 0.68 -13.66 -15.31
N ARG A 36 1.02 -14.83 -14.76
CA ARG A 36 0.82 -16.10 -15.47
C ARG A 36 -0.63 -16.52 -15.27
N VAL A 37 -1.47 -15.89 -16.10
CA VAL A 37 -2.50 -16.51 -16.95
C VAL A 37 -2.70 -18.02 -16.69
N ALA A 38 -3.92 -18.37 -16.28
CA ALA A 38 -4.46 -19.72 -16.47
C ALA A 38 -4.45 -20.04 -17.98
N PRO A 39 -4.05 -21.25 -18.40
CA PRO A 39 -3.86 -21.58 -19.81
C PRO A 39 -5.12 -21.31 -20.64
N ALA A 40 -4.91 -20.69 -21.80
CA ALA A 40 -5.90 -20.24 -22.77
C ALA A 40 -6.70 -21.38 -23.48
N ASP A 41 -6.78 -22.57 -22.88
CA ASP A 41 -7.16 -23.79 -23.59
C ASP A 41 -8.58 -24.31 -23.22
N GLN A 42 -9.39 -23.54 -22.49
CA GLN A 42 -10.77 -23.93 -22.13
C GLN A 42 -11.84 -22.85 -22.33
N LEU A 43 -11.69 -22.04 -23.37
CA LEU A 43 -12.83 -21.32 -23.96
C LEU A 43 -12.93 -21.69 -25.44
N PRO A 44 -14.12 -22.04 -25.95
CA PRO A 44 -14.25 -22.58 -27.30
C PRO A 44 -13.74 -21.54 -28.31
N ALA A 45 -12.88 -21.99 -29.22
CA ALA A 45 -12.56 -21.22 -30.40
C ALA A 45 -13.85 -20.98 -31.20
N SER A 46 -14.30 -19.74 -31.24
CA SER A 46 -15.20 -19.22 -32.27
C SER A 46 -14.75 -17.80 -32.61
N HIS A 47 -13.85 -17.67 -33.58
CA HIS A 47 -14.16 -17.32 -34.98
C HIS A 47 -14.00 -15.80 -35.22
N PRO A 48 -14.17 -15.31 -36.45
CA PRO A 48 -13.16 -14.61 -37.25
C PRO A 48 -13.31 -13.08 -37.13
N SER A 49 -12.32 -12.31 -37.61
CA SER A 49 -12.46 -10.91 -38.09
C SER A 49 -13.70 -10.13 -37.60
N THR A 50 -13.77 -9.80 -36.31
CA THR A 50 -14.80 -8.89 -35.79
C THR A 50 -14.15 -7.52 -35.65
N PRO A 51 -14.74 -6.44 -36.20
CA PRO A 51 -14.15 -5.11 -36.10
C PRO A 51 -14.06 -4.66 -34.63
N GLY A 52 -12.90 -4.13 -34.21
CA GLY A 52 -12.68 -3.66 -32.84
C GLY A 52 -13.63 -2.53 -32.45
N VAL A 53 -13.95 -2.39 -31.16
CA VAL A 53 -14.90 -1.40 -30.62
C VAL A 53 -14.19 -0.27 -29.87
N GLY A 54 -14.87 0.87 -29.75
CA GLY A 54 -14.38 2.00 -28.96
C GLY A 54 -14.63 1.87 -27.46
N TRP A 55 -13.64 2.23 -26.65
CA TRP A 55 -13.70 2.38 -25.19
C TRP A 55 -13.29 3.79 -24.81
N ALA A 56 -13.98 4.41 -23.86
CA ALA A 56 -13.60 5.73 -23.38
C ALA A 56 -13.75 5.90 -21.87
N LEU A 57 -12.74 6.48 -21.22
CA LEU A 57 -12.82 7.04 -19.87
C LEU A 57 -12.75 8.56 -19.97
N LEU A 58 -13.84 9.24 -19.60
CA LEU A 58 -13.95 10.69 -19.62
C LEU A 58 -14.03 11.22 -18.19
N VAL A 59 -13.08 12.06 -17.80
CA VAL A 59 -12.95 12.56 -16.44
C VAL A 59 -13.04 14.08 -16.43
N GLY A 60 -13.90 14.63 -15.58
CA GLY A 60 -14.11 16.07 -15.45
C GLY A 60 -14.13 16.50 -13.99
N VAL A 61 -13.22 17.38 -13.57
CA VAL A 61 -13.13 17.84 -12.17
C VAL A 61 -13.12 19.37 -12.10
N GLY A 62 -14.25 19.95 -11.70
CA GLY A 62 -14.42 21.40 -11.56
C GLY A 62 -14.90 21.87 -10.19
N ALA A 63 -15.67 21.06 -9.46
CA ALA A 63 -16.28 21.43 -8.18
C ALA A 63 -15.41 21.07 -6.97
N TYR A 64 -14.16 21.55 -6.91
CA TYR A 64 -13.26 21.28 -5.79
C TYR A 64 -13.85 21.77 -4.44
N PRO A 65 -13.86 20.93 -3.39
CA PRO A 65 -14.30 21.33 -2.06
C PRO A 65 -13.28 22.26 -1.40
N ASP A 66 -13.75 23.14 -0.52
CA ASP A 66 -12.87 23.91 0.34
C ASP A 66 -12.32 22.97 1.42
N VAL A 67 -10.99 22.89 1.53
CA VAL A 67 -10.30 21.99 2.44
C VAL A 67 -9.52 22.83 3.45
N ASP A 68 -9.50 22.47 4.73
CA ASP A 68 -8.90 23.29 5.80
C ASP A 68 -7.46 23.74 5.44
N GLY A 69 -7.30 25.05 5.20
CA GLY A 69 -6.02 25.68 4.85
C GLY A 69 -5.68 25.75 3.35
N TYR A 70 -6.49 25.16 2.45
CA TYR A 70 -6.23 25.11 1.00
C TYR A 70 -7.51 25.37 0.19
N THR A 71 -7.46 26.38 -0.69
CA THR A 71 -8.53 26.67 -1.63
C THR A 71 -8.06 26.39 -3.05
N VAL A 72 -8.69 25.42 -3.71
CA VAL A 72 -8.51 25.16 -5.14
C VAL A 72 -9.60 25.88 -5.91
N SER A 73 -9.22 26.67 -6.91
CA SER A 73 -10.18 27.41 -7.74
C SER A 73 -11.16 26.45 -8.42
N ARG A 74 -12.46 26.74 -8.35
CA ARG A 74 -13.47 25.95 -9.06
C ARG A 74 -13.42 26.25 -10.56
N LEU A 75 -13.66 25.24 -11.39
CA LEU A 75 -13.74 25.34 -12.85
C LEU A 75 -15.17 25.06 -13.30
N SER A 76 -15.62 25.73 -14.36
CA SER A 76 -16.99 25.62 -14.85
C SER A 76 -17.13 24.80 -16.14
N ALA A 77 -16.00 24.55 -16.82
CA ALA A 77 -15.91 23.78 -18.06
C ALA A 77 -15.92 22.24 -17.89
N PRO A 78 -15.21 21.61 -16.92
CA PRO A 78 -14.92 20.18 -16.98
C PRO A 78 -16.13 19.22 -17.12
N ALA A 79 -17.23 19.50 -16.41
CA ALA A 79 -18.44 18.69 -16.53
C ALA A 79 -19.10 18.84 -17.92
N LYS A 80 -19.13 20.06 -18.47
CA LYS A 80 -19.68 20.34 -19.80
C LYS A 80 -18.83 19.71 -20.91
N ASP A 81 -17.51 19.75 -20.74
CA ASP A 81 -16.57 19.16 -21.67
C ASP A 81 -16.76 17.65 -21.79
N VAL A 82 -16.88 16.96 -20.64
CA VAL A 82 -17.14 15.51 -20.60
C VAL A 82 -18.51 15.17 -21.20
N ASP A 83 -19.55 15.95 -20.89
CA ASP A 83 -20.88 15.72 -21.46
C ASP A 83 -20.88 15.88 -22.98
N ALA A 84 -20.26 16.94 -23.50
CA ALA A 84 -20.19 17.21 -24.93
C ALA A 84 -19.40 16.12 -25.69
N LEU A 85 -18.25 15.70 -25.15
CA LEU A 85 -17.45 14.64 -25.74
C LEU A 85 -18.15 13.27 -25.63
N ARG A 86 -18.84 12.98 -24.53
CA ARG A 86 -19.66 11.77 -24.39
C ARG A 86 -20.74 11.71 -25.45
N THR A 87 -21.48 12.80 -25.65
CA THR A 87 -22.54 12.88 -26.66
C THR A 87 -21.98 12.57 -28.04
N PHE A 88 -20.87 13.21 -28.42
CA PHE A 88 -20.20 12.95 -29.70
C PHE A 88 -19.79 11.48 -29.86
N LEU A 89 -19.09 10.91 -28.87
CA LEU A 89 -18.55 9.56 -28.96
C LEU A 89 -19.64 8.49 -29.06
N THR A 90 -20.76 8.66 -28.35
CA THR A 90 -21.85 7.68 -28.34
C THR A 90 -22.85 7.85 -29.49
N ASP A 91 -22.72 8.90 -30.29
CA ASP A 91 -23.57 9.12 -31.45
C ASP A 91 -23.27 8.08 -32.54
N PRO A 92 -24.26 7.28 -33.00
CA PRO A 92 -24.05 6.23 -33.99
C PRO A 92 -23.53 6.71 -35.34
N ASP A 93 -23.82 7.97 -35.70
CA ASP A 93 -23.48 8.55 -37.00
C ASP A 93 -22.14 9.30 -36.95
N LEU A 94 -21.57 9.50 -35.75
CA LEU A 94 -20.29 10.18 -35.54
C LEU A 94 -19.22 9.24 -34.93
N GLY A 95 -19.18 9.11 -33.60
CA GLY A 95 -18.14 8.36 -32.90
C GLY A 95 -18.43 6.87 -32.75
N ALA A 96 -19.70 6.47 -32.75
CA ALA A 96 -20.19 5.08 -32.68
C ALA A 96 -19.60 4.22 -31.54
N PHE A 97 -19.11 4.83 -30.45
CA PHE A 97 -18.66 4.09 -29.27
C PHE A 97 -19.89 3.49 -28.55
N PRO A 98 -19.89 2.19 -28.23
CA PRO A 98 -20.96 1.61 -27.44
C PRO A 98 -21.12 2.38 -26.12
N ALA A 99 -22.32 2.85 -25.81
CA ALA A 99 -22.56 3.64 -24.59
C ALA A 99 -22.15 2.89 -23.31
N SER A 100 -22.14 1.55 -23.32
CA SER A 100 -21.64 0.70 -22.23
C SER A 100 -20.11 0.74 -22.04
N ASN A 101 -19.38 1.17 -23.06
CA ASN A 101 -17.91 1.24 -23.09
C ASN A 101 -17.40 2.67 -22.81
N VAL A 102 -18.30 3.64 -22.67
CA VAL A 102 -17.98 5.04 -22.32
C VAL A 102 -18.30 5.27 -20.83
N ARG A 103 -17.26 5.36 -20.00
CA ARG A 103 -17.38 5.65 -18.56
C ARG A 103 -17.05 7.12 -18.29
N THR A 104 -17.92 7.80 -17.57
CA THR A 104 -17.70 9.19 -17.12
C THR A 104 -17.47 9.25 -15.62
N LEU A 105 -16.50 10.04 -15.17
CA LEU A 105 -16.28 10.36 -13.75
C LEU A 105 -16.26 11.88 -13.59
N ILE A 106 -17.27 12.43 -12.90
CA ILE A 106 -17.42 13.88 -12.70
C ILE A 106 -17.29 14.22 -11.21
N ASP A 107 -16.52 15.27 -10.91
CA ASP A 107 -16.35 15.86 -9.58
C ASP A 107 -16.12 14.80 -8.49
N GLU A 108 -17.04 14.65 -7.53
CA GLU A 108 -16.90 13.71 -6.39
C GLU A 108 -16.66 12.24 -6.79
N GLN A 109 -17.00 11.86 -8.02
CA GLN A 109 -16.76 10.53 -8.56
C GLN A 109 -15.33 10.37 -9.10
N ALA A 110 -14.70 11.46 -9.50
CA ALA A 110 -13.37 11.52 -10.11
C ALA A 110 -12.25 11.56 -9.06
N THR A 111 -12.30 10.64 -8.09
CA THR A 111 -11.20 10.46 -7.12
C THR A 111 -10.00 9.74 -7.76
N LYS A 112 -8.80 9.90 -7.19
CA LYS A 112 -7.58 9.22 -7.64
C LYS A 112 -7.79 7.71 -7.83
N ALA A 113 -8.37 7.07 -6.81
CA ALA A 113 -8.62 5.63 -6.82
C ALA A 113 -9.58 5.20 -7.95
N GLU A 114 -10.66 5.97 -8.18
CA GLU A 114 -11.63 5.62 -9.22
C GLU A 114 -11.10 5.78 -10.64
N ILE A 115 -10.29 6.82 -10.89
CA ILE A 115 -9.67 7.03 -12.20
C ILE A 115 -8.69 5.89 -12.50
N LEU A 116 -7.82 5.55 -11.55
CA LEU A 116 -6.85 4.45 -11.72
C LEU A 116 -7.55 3.09 -11.85
N LEU A 117 -8.60 2.82 -11.06
CA LEU A 117 -9.39 1.60 -11.16
C LEU A 117 -10.14 1.51 -12.51
N ALA A 118 -10.64 2.62 -13.03
CA ALA A 118 -11.30 2.66 -14.34
C ALA A 118 -10.30 2.34 -15.47
N LEU A 119 -9.11 2.94 -15.46
CA LEU A 119 -8.04 2.66 -16.43
C LEU A 119 -7.57 1.19 -16.33
N ALA A 120 -7.37 0.68 -15.12
CA ALA A 120 -6.97 -0.72 -14.91
C ALA A 120 -8.04 -1.73 -15.37
N ASN A 121 -9.32 -1.37 -15.27
CA ASN A 121 -10.40 -2.21 -15.80
C ASN A 121 -10.47 -2.19 -17.32
N MET A 122 -10.22 -1.03 -17.95
CA MET A 122 -10.12 -0.95 -19.41
C MET A 122 -8.95 -1.77 -19.94
N ARG A 123 -7.80 -1.74 -19.24
CA ARG A 123 -6.63 -2.58 -19.55
C ARG A 123 -6.95 -4.07 -19.67
N ARG A 124 -7.90 -4.58 -18.87
CA ARG A 124 -8.30 -6.01 -18.85
C ARG A 124 -9.38 -6.39 -19.87
N ARG A 125 -10.08 -5.40 -20.42
CA ARG A 125 -11.31 -5.63 -21.21
C ARG A 125 -11.19 -5.20 -22.66
N ALA A 126 -10.35 -4.22 -22.95
CA ALA A 126 -10.10 -3.77 -24.31
C ALA A 126 -9.21 -4.81 -25.01
N ALA A 127 -9.70 -5.35 -26.12
CA ALA A 127 -8.96 -6.29 -26.95
C ALA A 127 -7.89 -5.56 -27.78
N PRO A 128 -6.88 -6.26 -28.32
CA PRO A 128 -5.85 -5.65 -29.18
C PRO A 128 -6.40 -4.79 -30.32
N GLU A 129 -7.55 -5.16 -30.87
CA GLU A 129 -8.18 -4.51 -32.01
C GLU A 129 -8.97 -3.24 -31.63
N ASP A 130 -9.26 -3.04 -30.35
CA ASP A 130 -10.08 -1.94 -29.82
C ASP A 130 -9.33 -0.59 -29.81
N LEU A 131 -10.10 0.51 -29.77
CA LEU A 131 -9.59 1.86 -29.54
C LEU A 131 -9.93 2.31 -28.13
N VAL A 132 -8.92 2.65 -27.33
CA VAL A 132 -9.12 3.20 -25.98
C VAL A 132 -8.86 4.71 -25.99
N LEU A 133 -9.81 5.49 -25.49
CA LEU A 133 -9.71 6.94 -25.33
C LEU A 133 -9.73 7.31 -23.85
N PHE A 134 -8.67 7.94 -23.34
CA PHE A 134 -8.67 8.54 -22.01
C PHE A 134 -8.68 10.07 -22.13
N TYR A 135 -9.73 10.70 -21.61
CA TYR A 135 -9.90 12.15 -21.60
C TYR A 135 -9.97 12.68 -20.16
N PHE A 136 -9.22 13.73 -19.86
CA PHE A 136 -9.24 14.41 -18.57
C PHE A 136 -9.37 15.92 -18.75
N SER A 137 -10.35 16.55 -18.08
CA SER A 137 -10.51 18.00 -17.96
C SER A 137 -10.49 18.42 -16.49
N GLY A 138 -9.59 19.32 -16.10
CA GLY A 138 -9.42 19.73 -14.71
C GLY A 138 -8.11 20.46 -14.43
N HIS A 139 -7.73 20.57 -13.16
CA HIS A 139 -6.47 21.22 -12.79
C HIS A 139 -5.27 20.30 -13.04
N GLY A 140 -4.20 20.90 -13.56
CA GLY A 140 -2.87 20.31 -13.64
C GLY A 140 -1.91 21.05 -12.71
N TYR A 141 -1.01 20.32 -12.07
CA TYR A 141 -0.05 20.87 -11.13
C TYR A 141 1.37 20.42 -11.47
N ARG A 142 2.34 21.34 -11.36
CA ARG A 142 3.78 21.04 -11.48
C ARG A 142 4.53 21.81 -10.39
N PRO A 143 5.27 21.14 -9.49
CA PRO A 143 6.11 21.81 -8.50
C PRO A 143 7.19 22.64 -9.20
N HIS A 144 7.41 23.87 -8.75
CA HIS A 144 8.42 24.78 -9.29
C HIS A 144 9.71 24.63 -8.48
N ASP A 145 10.54 23.62 -8.76
CA ASP A 145 11.91 23.57 -8.27
C ASP A 145 12.85 24.16 -9.33
N GLU A 146 13.45 25.32 -9.02
CA GLU A 146 14.34 26.06 -9.92
C GLU A 146 15.69 25.35 -10.18
N ASP A 147 16.01 24.28 -9.44
CA ASP A 147 17.32 23.61 -9.48
C ASP A 147 17.31 22.15 -9.99
N ALA A 148 16.14 21.58 -10.32
CA ALA A 148 16.03 20.21 -10.84
C ALA A 148 15.33 20.19 -12.20
N GLY A 149 16.10 19.94 -13.27
CA GLY A 149 15.54 19.73 -14.60
C GLY A 149 14.50 18.60 -14.60
N GLY A 150 13.22 18.96 -14.76
CA GLY A 150 12.14 18.02 -15.05
C GLY A 150 11.28 17.56 -13.87
N SER A 151 10.73 18.49 -13.06
CA SER A 151 9.68 18.12 -12.08
C SER A 151 8.49 17.40 -12.75
N PRO A 152 7.92 16.32 -12.19
CA PRO A 152 6.82 15.56 -12.80
C PRO A 152 5.53 16.39 -12.86
N ALA A 153 4.74 16.17 -13.92
CA ALA A 153 3.43 16.80 -14.09
C ALA A 153 2.34 15.95 -13.43
N TYR A 154 1.39 16.60 -12.77
CA TYR A 154 0.32 15.95 -12.03
C TYR A 154 -1.05 16.38 -12.55
N LEU A 155 -1.99 15.43 -12.60
CA LEU A 155 -3.42 15.72 -12.72
C LEU A 155 -4.04 15.75 -11.33
N LEU A 156 -4.86 16.77 -11.05
CA LEU A 156 -5.53 16.93 -9.75
C LEU A 156 -6.92 16.29 -9.80
N PRO A 157 -7.14 15.12 -9.17
CA PRO A 157 -8.46 14.52 -9.06
C PRO A 157 -9.31 15.24 -7.99
N TYR A 158 -10.53 14.77 -7.75
CA TYR A 158 -11.35 15.27 -6.64
C TYR A 158 -10.73 14.86 -5.30
N VAL A 159 -10.26 15.84 -4.54
CA VAL A 159 -9.54 15.67 -3.27
C VAL A 159 -10.31 16.37 -2.15
N THR A 160 -10.57 15.64 -1.06
CA THR A 160 -11.26 16.13 0.15
C THR A 160 -10.34 16.23 1.38
N ASN A 161 -9.10 15.74 1.28
CA ASN A 161 -8.17 15.61 2.40
C ASN A 161 -7.06 16.69 2.33
N PRO A 162 -6.85 17.51 3.39
CA PRO A 162 -5.79 18.52 3.42
C PRO A 162 -4.37 17.97 3.23
N LEU A 163 -4.12 16.73 3.66
CA LEU A 163 -2.81 16.07 3.51
C LEU A 163 -2.51 15.73 2.04
N ALA A 164 -3.55 15.44 1.25
CA ALA A 164 -3.44 15.10 -0.16
C ALA A 164 -3.14 16.34 -1.03
N LEU A 165 -3.56 17.54 -0.59
CA LEU A 165 -3.18 18.81 -1.24
C LEU A 165 -1.77 19.30 -0.82
N ASN A 166 -1.28 18.84 0.32
CA ASN A 166 0.07 19.13 0.83
C ASN A 166 1.17 18.26 0.23
N ASN A 167 0.81 17.09 -0.30
CA ASN A 167 1.75 16.19 -0.93
C ASN A 167 1.15 15.65 -2.26
N PRO A 168 1.63 16.15 -3.42
CA PRO A 168 1.09 15.78 -4.72
C PRO A 168 1.27 14.27 -5.04
N ASP A 169 2.26 13.59 -4.46
CA ASP A 169 2.44 12.13 -4.62
C ASP A 169 1.27 11.33 -4.01
N ILE A 170 0.65 11.88 -2.97
CA ILE A 170 -0.46 11.23 -2.26
C ILE A 170 -1.77 11.56 -2.97
N GLY A 171 -2.04 12.85 -3.18
CA GLY A 171 -3.35 13.33 -3.64
C GLY A 171 -3.57 13.40 -5.14
N CYS A 172 -2.50 13.58 -5.93
CA CYS A 172 -2.59 13.77 -7.37
C CYS A 172 -2.23 12.49 -8.13
N ILE A 173 -2.59 12.44 -9.42
CA ILE A 173 -2.18 11.37 -10.32
C ILE A 173 -0.95 11.86 -11.08
N LYS A 174 0.15 11.11 -10.99
CA LYS A 174 1.34 11.42 -11.79
C LYS A 174 1.05 11.12 -13.25
N TYR A 175 1.59 11.95 -14.12
CA TYR A 175 1.56 11.68 -15.55
C TYR A 175 2.18 10.31 -15.87
N GLU A 176 3.27 9.95 -15.17
CA GLU A 176 3.95 8.67 -15.32
C GLU A 176 3.04 7.47 -15.00
N ASP A 177 2.20 7.55 -13.95
CA ASP A 177 1.26 6.48 -13.58
C ASP A 177 0.27 6.17 -14.72
N ILE A 178 -0.19 7.20 -15.42
CA ILE A 178 -1.08 7.04 -16.59
C ILE A 178 -0.32 6.40 -17.74
N THR A 179 0.92 6.84 -17.99
CA THR A 179 1.75 6.28 -19.06
C THR A 179 2.06 4.81 -18.84
N GLU A 180 2.35 4.39 -17.61
CA GLU A 180 2.61 2.99 -17.27
C GLU A 180 1.37 2.12 -17.49
N ILE A 181 0.19 2.58 -17.05
CA ILE A 181 -1.06 1.83 -17.24
C ILE A 181 -1.39 1.70 -18.73
N VAL A 182 -1.24 2.79 -19.50
CA VAL A 182 -1.48 2.80 -20.95
C VAL A 182 -0.51 1.88 -21.69
N GLN A 183 0.79 1.91 -21.35
CA GLN A 183 1.79 1.03 -21.96
C GLN A 183 1.56 -0.46 -21.68
N MET A 184 0.83 -0.78 -20.61
CA MET A 184 0.45 -2.16 -20.27
C MET A 184 -0.92 -2.60 -20.84
N MET A 185 -1.61 -1.76 -21.62
CA MET A 185 -2.86 -2.14 -22.27
C MET A 185 -2.60 -3.11 -23.43
N GLU A 186 -3.48 -4.12 -23.58
CA GLU A 186 -3.44 -5.02 -24.74
C GLU A 186 -3.92 -4.33 -26.01
N ALA A 187 -4.83 -3.35 -25.88
CA ALA A 187 -5.32 -2.52 -26.97
C ALA A 187 -4.16 -1.85 -27.72
N GLU A 188 -4.06 -2.10 -29.03
CA GLU A 188 -2.96 -1.59 -29.83
C GLU A 188 -3.16 -0.11 -30.23
N LYS A 189 -4.32 0.48 -29.91
CA LYS A 189 -4.66 1.89 -30.19
C LYS A 189 -5.15 2.55 -28.91
N VAL A 190 -4.32 3.44 -28.35
CA VAL A 190 -4.71 4.22 -27.16
C VAL A 190 -4.47 5.70 -27.42
N VAL A 191 -5.48 6.52 -27.17
CA VAL A 191 -5.40 7.98 -27.30
C VAL A 191 -5.66 8.61 -25.95
N VAL A 192 -4.75 9.47 -25.52
CA VAL A 192 -4.84 10.22 -24.27
C VAL A 192 -4.98 11.70 -24.61
N LEU A 193 -6.04 12.33 -24.11
CA LEU A 193 -6.36 13.74 -24.31
C LEU A 193 -6.40 14.43 -22.94
N LEU A 194 -5.48 15.36 -22.68
CA LEU A 194 -5.41 16.05 -21.39
C LEU A 194 -5.69 17.54 -21.56
N ASP A 195 -6.80 17.98 -21.00
CA ASP A 195 -7.18 19.39 -20.88
C ASP A 195 -6.89 19.92 -19.47
N ALA A 196 -5.60 20.15 -19.22
CA ALA A 196 -5.07 20.65 -17.95
C ALA A 196 -3.78 21.46 -18.17
N CYS A 197 -3.55 22.51 -17.37
CA CYS A 197 -2.38 23.39 -17.47
C CYS A 197 -1.03 22.67 -17.24
N HIS A 198 0.06 23.16 -17.86
CA HIS A 198 1.49 22.78 -17.64
C HIS A 198 2.02 21.40 -18.12
N SER A 199 1.48 20.80 -19.19
CA SER A 199 1.70 19.38 -19.49
C SER A 199 2.78 18.97 -20.52
N GLY A 200 3.51 19.88 -21.19
CA GLY A 200 4.29 19.49 -22.39
C GLY A 200 5.84 19.64 -22.39
N GLY A 201 6.62 18.55 -22.32
CA GLY A 201 8.07 18.53 -22.67
C GLY A 201 8.54 17.41 -23.65
N VAL A 202 9.38 17.77 -24.67
CA VAL A 202 10.19 16.95 -25.65
C VAL A 202 9.52 16.26 -26.88
N LYS A 203 10.09 16.46 -28.10
CA LYS A 203 9.50 16.13 -29.44
C LYS A 203 10.35 15.15 -30.28
N PRO A 204 9.74 14.24 -31.08
CA PRO A 204 10.37 13.68 -32.28
C PRO A 204 9.52 13.78 -33.58
N ARG A 205 10.16 13.47 -34.73
CA ARG A 205 9.79 13.80 -36.13
C ARG A 205 9.28 12.59 -36.95
N GLY A 206 8.12 12.76 -37.60
CA GLY A 206 7.84 12.60 -39.05
C GLY A 206 7.67 11.20 -39.68
N SER A 207 6.61 11.01 -40.50
CA SER A 207 6.58 10.19 -41.74
C SER A 207 5.26 10.34 -42.55
N ARG A 208 5.24 9.80 -43.79
CA ARG A 208 4.46 10.18 -44.99
C ARG A 208 3.21 9.30 -45.31
N PHE A 209 2.26 9.94 -46.03
CA PHE A 209 1.10 9.49 -46.84
C PHE A 209 1.18 8.15 -47.60
N VAL A 210 0.02 7.45 -47.79
CA VAL A 210 -0.56 6.92 -49.08
C VAL A 210 -2.08 6.57 -48.90
N SER A 211 -2.87 6.77 -49.97
CA SER A 211 -4.35 6.82 -50.14
C SER A 211 -5.11 5.52 -50.55
N GLY A 212 -6.43 5.41 -50.21
CA GLY A 212 -7.48 4.82 -51.10
C GLY A 212 -8.72 4.11 -50.46
N GLY A 213 -9.97 4.52 -50.83
CA GLY A 213 -11.28 3.77 -50.73
C GLY A 213 -12.26 3.90 -49.50
N VAL A 214 -13.29 4.76 -49.52
CA VAL A 214 -14.07 5.28 -48.34
C VAL A 214 -14.50 4.28 -47.24
N TYR A 215 -15.15 3.14 -47.56
CA TYR A 215 -15.71 2.23 -46.52
C TYR A 215 -14.72 1.16 -46.05
N GLY A 216 -13.80 0.75 -46.93
CA GLY A 216 -12.64 -0.08 -46.58
C GLY A 216 -11.56 0.73 -45.85
N ARG A 217 -11.45 2.04 -46.13
CA ARG A 217 -10.44 2.95 -45.55
C ARG A 217 -10.48 3.06 -44.05
N PHE A 218 -11.67 3.21 -43.46
CA PHE A 218 -11.78 3.33 -42.01
C PHE A 218 -11.23 2.06 -41.35
N TRP A 219 -11.62 0.88 -41.83
CA TRP A 219 -11.15 -0.40 -41.31
C TRP A 219 -9.70 -0.73 -41.71
N ASP A 220 -9.23 -0.30 -42.88
CA ASP A 220 -7.83 -0.46 -43.33
C ASP A 220 -6.88 0.45 -42.54
N GLU A 221 -7.25 1.71 -42.29
CA GLU A 221 -6.51 2.62 -41.40
C GLU A 221 -6.62 2.12 -39.95
N TRP A 222 -7.77 1.59 -39.52
CA TRP A 222 -7.93 0.91 -38.22
C TRP A 222 -7.05 -0.33 -38.10
N GLU A 223 -6.90 -1.13 -39.16
CA GLU A 223 -6.04 -2.32 -39.14
C GLU A 223 -4.54 -1.97 -39.21
N LYS A 224 -4.16 -0.88 -39.89
CA LYS A 224 -2.77 -0.38 -39.99
C LYS A 224 -2.33 0.45 -38.77
N ALA A 225 -3.27 1.13 -38.11
CA ALA A 225 -2.98 2.00 -36.98
C ALA A 225 -2.54 1.20 -35.76
N ARG A 226 -1.35 1.49 -35.25
CA ARG A 226 -0.80 0.92 -34.01
C ARG A 226 -0.10 2.02 -33.24
N GLY A 227 -0.27 2.09 -31.93
CA GLY A 227 0.49 2.97 -31.04
C GLY A 227 -0.38 3.77 -30.06
N HIS A 228 0.33 4.48 -29.19
CA HIS A 228 -0.25 5.27 -28.12
C HIS A 228 0.01 6.76 -28.38
N ALA A 229 -1.04 7.55 -28.51
CA ALA A 229 -0.96 8.95 -28.90
C ALA A 229 -1.43 9.86 -27.75
N LEU A 230 -0.71 10.95 -27.50
CA LEU A 230 -1.06 11.93 -26.47
C LEU A 230 -1.26 13.31 -27.08
N LEU A 231 -2.34 13.98 -26.72
CA LEU A 231 -2.58 15.37 -27.04
C LEU A 231 -2.88 16.18 -25.78
N LEU A 232 -2.19 17.29 -25.64
CA LEU A 232 -2.27 18.19 -24.51
C LEU A 232 -2.89 19.52 -24.93
N SER A 233 -3.71 20.13 -24.08
CA SER A 233 -4.42 21.36 -24.42
C SER A 233 -3.54 22.61 -24.50
N SER A 234 -2.38 22.61 -23.85
CA SER A 234 -1.43 23.73 -23.86
C SER A 234 0.03 23.27 -23.77
N ASP A 235 0.95 24.16 -24.14
CA ASP A 235 2.39 24.01 -23.93
C ASP A 235 2.75 24.14 -22.43
N GLU A 236 3.93 23.65 -22.01
CA GLU A 236 4.40 23.65 -20.60
C GLU A 236 4.37 25.03 -19.93
N SER A 237 4.49 26.10 -20.71
CA SER A 237 4.53 27.49 -20.25
C SER A 237 3.19 28.23 -20.34
N GLN A 238 2.13 27.56 -20.81
CA GLN A 238 0.84 28.17 -21.16
C GLN A 238 -0.31 27.59 -20.34
N LEU A 239 -1.33 28.42 -20.10
CA LEU A 239 -2.57 28.01 -19.45
C LEU A 239 -3.57 27.48 -20.49
N SER A 240 -4.45 26.56 -20.09
CA SER A 240 -5.68 26.23 -20.83
C SER A 240 -6.81 27.19 -20.43
N TRP A 241 -7.58 27.68 -21.39
CA TRP A 241 -8.64 28.68 -21.17
C TRP A 241 -10.04 28.06 -21.22
N GLU A 242 -10.94 28.58 -20.37
CA GLU A 242 -12.36 28.23 -20.36
C GLU A 242 -13.27 29.40 -20.77
N GLU A 243 -14.41 29.05 -21.36
CA GLU A 243 -15.51 29.93 -21.73
C GLU A 243 -16.81 29.47 -21.02
N PRO A 244 -17.88 30.30 -20.99
CA PRO A 244 -19.16 29.89 -20.39
C PRO A 244 -19.76 28.61 -20.99
N ASP A 245 -19.42 28.27 -22.23
CA ASP A 245 -19.87 27.10 -23.00
C ASP A 245 -18.95 25.86 -22.88
N GLY A 246 -17.80 25.95 -22.20
CA GLY A 246 -16.84 24.84 -22.05
C GLY A 246 -15.39 25.30 -22.22
N SER A 247 -14.43 24.38 -22.25
CA SER A 247 -13.03 24.74 -22.47
C SER A 247 -12.78 25.08 -23.95
N VAL A 248 -11.84 25.99 -24.21
CA VAL A 248 -11.45 26.34 -25.58
C VAL A 248 -10.91 25.11 -26.31
N PHE A 249 -10.12 24.27 -25.62
CA PHE A 249 -9.58 23.06 -26.23
C PHE A 249 -10.67 22.09 -26.65
N THR A 250 -11.61 21.76 -25.76
CA THR A 250 -12.68 20.78 -26.03
C THR A 250 -13.63 21.28 -27.12
N LYS A 251 -13.92 22.58 -27.15
CA LYS A 251 -14.72 23.21 -28.20
C LYS A 251 -14.15 23.01 -29.60
N PHE A 252 -12.85 23.22 -29.77
CA PHE A 252 -12.20 22.99 -31.06
C PHE A 252 -11.95 21.49 -31.30
N LEU A 253 -11.72 20.69 -30.26
CA LEU A 253 -11.59 19.23 -30.35
C LEU A 253 -12.84 18.61 -31.00
N ILE A 254 -14.03 18.95 -30.49
CA ILE A 254 -15.30 18.44 -31.03
C ILE A 254 -15.50 18.89 -32.47
N LYS A 255 -15.30 20.18 -32.79
CA LYS A 255 -15.38 20.68 -34.17
C LYS A 255 -14.43 19.97 -35.13
N GLY A 256 -13.23 19.65 -34.66
CA GLY A 256 -12.25 18.88 -35.40
C GLY A 256 -12.78 17.48 -35.70
N LEU A 257 -13.26 16.77 -34.68
CA LEU A 257 -13.85 15.42 -34.78
C LEU A 257 -15.12 15.39 -35.65
N GLU A 258 -15.92 16.46 -35.67
CA GLU A 258 -17.08 16.62 -36.56
C GLU A 258 -16.70 16.78 -38.05
N GLY A 259 -15.41 16.88 -38.37
CA GLY A 259 -14.90 16.88 -39.74
C GLY A 259 -14.05 18.08 -40.12
N ALA A 260 -13.97 19.13 -39.29
CA ALA A 260 -13.11 20.29 -39.58
C ALA A 260 -11.61 19.95 -39.59
N ALA A 261 -11.25 18.82 -38.97
CA ALA A 261 -9.90 18.30 -38.97
C ALA A 261 -9.61 17.25 -40.04
N ASP A 262 -10.53 16.92 -40.95
CA ASP A 262 -10.24 16.09 -42.13
C ASP A 262 -9.49 16.96 -43.16
N LEU A 263 -8.15 16.91 -43.09
CA LEU A 263 -7.26 17.82 -43.81
C LEU A 263 -6.86 17.26 -45.19
N ASP A 264 -6.92 15.95 -45.38
CA ASP A 264 -6.58 15.28 -46.63
C ASP A 264 -7.80 14.90 -47.50
N ASP A 265 -9.01 15.25 -47.05
CA ASP A 265 -10.28 15.07 -47.76
C ASP A 265 -10.67 13.58 -47.93
N ASN A 266 -10.20 12.72 -47.04
CA ASN A 266 -10.42 11.28 -47.13
C ASN A 266 -11.72 10.79 -46.45
N ALA A 267 -12.47 11.71 -45.82
CA ALA A 267 -13.70 11.51 -45.04
C ALA A 267 -13.51 10.87 -43.64
N ILE A 268 -12.28 10.76 -43.15
CA ILE A 268 -11.91 10.27 -41.82
C ILE A 268 -11.15 11.39 -41.12
N VAL A 269 -11.32 11.50 -39.81
CA VAL A 269 -10.51 12.38 -38.97
C VAL A 269 -9.54 11.50 -38.18
N GLY A 270 -8.27 11.53 -38.57
CA GLY A 270 -7.20 10.87 -37.83
C GLY A 270 -6.65 11.73 -36.68
N PHE A 271 -5.94 11.09 -35.73
CA PHE A 271 -5.31 11.76 -34.60
C PHE A 271 -4.32 12.87 -35.02
N THR A 272 -3.52 12.63 -36.05
CA THR A 272 -2.49 13.52 -36.56
C THR A 272 -3.14 14.71 -37.24
N GLU A 273 -4.21 14.48 -38.00
CA GLU A 273 -4.98 15.56 -38.61
C GLU A 273 -5.70 16.41 -37.55
N LEU A 274 -6.33 15.77 -36.56
CA LEU A 274 -6.95 16.42 -35.41
C LEU A 274 -5.95 17.28 -34.63
N ALA A 275 -4.79 16.73 -34.29
CA ALA A 275 -3.74 17.48 -33.62
C ALA A 275 -3.25 18.65 -34.48
N THR A 276 -3.08 18.45 -35.79
CA THR A 276 -2.63 19.51 -36.72
C THR A 276 -3.67 20.63 -36.84
N TYR A 277 -4.95 20.30 -36.88
CA TYR A 277 -6.06 21.25 -36.85
C TYR A 277 -6.04 22.07 -35.55
N LEU A 278 -5.93 21.41 -34.40
CA LEU A 278 -5.92 22.07 -33.09
C LEU A 278 -4.70 23.00 -32.91
N GLU A 279 -3.53 22.54 -33.33
CA GLU A 279 -2.28 23.33 -33.36
C GLU A 279 -2.39 24.58 -34.25
N ARG A 280 -3.25 24.55 -35.27
CA ARG A 280 -3.49 25.66 -36.21
C ARG A 280 -4.54 26.65 -35.71
N GLU A 281 -5.67 26.17 -35.20
CA GLU A 281 -6.84 27.01 -34.92
C GLU A 281 -6.85 27.63 -33.50
N ILE A 282 -6.38 26.91 -32.48
CA ILE A 282 -6.46 27.36 -31.08
C ILE A 282 -5.52 28.56 -30.79
N PRO A 283 -4.25 28.59 -31.25
CA PRO A 283 -3.35 29.70 -30.98
C PRO A 283 -3.80 31.09 -31.45
N PRO A 284 -4.25 31.28 -32.71
CA PRO A 284 -4.73 32.59 -33.15
C PRO A 284 -6.01 33.00 -32.39
N TYR A 285 -6.93 32.06 -32.17
CA TYR A 285 -8.17 32.32 -31.43
C TYR A 285 -7.92 32.83 -30.00
N THR A 286 -7.07 32.13 -29.24
CA THR A 286 -6.77 32.50 -27.85
C THR A 286 -5.98 33.81 -27.75
N ARG A 287 -5.06 34.05 -28.68
CA ARG A 287 -4.32 35.32 -28.74
C ARG A 287 -5.24 36.51 -29.02
N GLU A 288 -6.20 36.36 -29.92
CA GLU A 288 -7.18 37.41 -30.24
C GLU A 288 -8.13 37.65 -29.06
N LYS A 289 -8.64 36.58 -28.45
CA LYS A 289 -9.69 36.67 -27.43
C LYS A 289 -9.20 36.99 -26.02
N PHE A 290 -8.10 36.37 -25.59
CA PHE A 290 -7.57 36.46 -24.22
C PHE A 290 -6.24 37.21 -24.15
N GLY A 291 -5.68 37.66 -25.27
CA GLY A 291 -4.39 38.35 -25.34
C GLY A 291 -3.18 37.45 -25.03
N ARG A 292 -3.39 36.13 -24.86
CA ARG A 292 -2.36 35.13 -24.57
C ARG A 292 -2.55 33.90 -25.45
N LYS A 293 -1.45 33.24 -25.79
CA LYS A 293 -1.44 32.07 -26.66
C LYS A 293 -1.69 30.80 -25.84
N GLN A 294 -2.57 29.94 -26.31
CA GLN A 294 -2.67 28.53 -25.95
C GLN A 294 -2.26 27.69 -27.17
N THR A 295 -1.28 26.81 -27.00
CA THR A 295 -0.73 25.97 -28.07
C THR A 295 -0.91 24.51 -27.69
N PRO A 296 -1.86 23.79 -28.30
CA PRO A 296 -1.98 22.35 -28.13
C PRO A 296 -0.68 21.66 -28.49
N THR A 297 -0.36 20.58 -27.79
CA THR A 297 0.91 19.87 -27.97
C THR A 297 0.67 18.38 -28.09
N ARG A 298 0.99 17.79 -29.25
CA ARG A 298 1.02 16.33 -29.41
C ARG A 298 2.35 15.73 -28.94
N ARG A 299 2.29 14.56 -28.31
CA ARG A 299 3.44 13.75 -27.87
C ARG A 299 3.29 12.31 -28.33
N TYR A 300 4.43 11.65 -28.56
CA TYR A 300 4.53 10.24 -28.96
C TYR A 300 5.37 9.45 -27.95
N ASP A 301 5.44 9.94 -26.71
CA ASP A 301 6.31 9.39 -25.66
C ASP A 301 5.78 8.03 -25.14
N LEU A 302 4.56 7.67 -25.54
CA LEU A 302 3.91 6.40 -25.20
C LEU A 302 4.25 5.26 -26.20
N GLY A 303 4.99 5.55 -27.28
CA GLY A 303 5.46 4.57 -28.28
C GLY A 303 5.39 5.10 -29.73
N PRO A 304 6.06 4.44 -30.69
CA PRO A 304 5.93 4.80 -32.11
C PRO A 304 4.50 4.56 -32.58
N VAL A 305 3.86 5.58 -33.16
CA VAL A 305 2.56 5.45 -33.82
C VAL A 305 2.80 5.12 -35.30
N ASN A 306 2.31 3.97 -35.74
CA ASN A 306 2.25 3.58 -37.14
C ASN A 306 0.88 3.98 -37.70
N GLY A 307 0.85 4.68 -38.83
CA GLY A 307 -0.40 5.19 -39.42
C GLY A 307 -0.98 6.38 -38.65
N ASP A 308 -2.14 6.88 -39.10
CA ASP A 308 -2.90 7.86 -38.33
C ASP A 308 -4.07 7.16 -37.64
N ILE A 309 -4.20 7.28 -36.32
CA ILE A 309 -5.24 6.57 -35.57
C ILE A 309 -6.60 7.20 -35.93
N PRO A 310 -7.54 6.48 -36.57
CA PRO A 310 -8.84 7.03 -36.92
C PRO A 310 -9.68 7.29 -35.66
N LEU A 311 -10.25 8.49 -35.54
CA LEU A 311 -11.01 8.92 -34.36
C LEU A 311 -12.47 9.21 -34.66
N ALA A 312 -12.79 9.69 -35.87
CA ALA A 312 -14.14 10.00 -36.29
C ALA A 312 -14.28 9.94 -37.82
N VAL A 313 -15.53 9.91 -38.30
CA VAL A 313 -15.88 10.00 -39.72
C VAL A 313 -16.45 11.39 -40.01
N ASN A 314 -16.04 11.99 -41.12
CA ASN A 314 -16.62 13.23 -41.62
C ASN A 314 -17.93 12.92 -42.36
N HIS A 315 -19.06 13.07 -41.67
CA HIS A 315 -20.38 12.71 -42.17
C HIS A 315 -20.77 13.47 -43.46
N GLU A 316 -20.35 14.74 -43.62
CA GLU A 316 -20.67 15.53 -44.82
C GLU A 316 -20.04 14.95 -46.10
N LYS A 317 -18.83 14.39 -45.99
CA LYS A 317 -18.10 13.78 -47.12
C LYS A 317 -18.45 12.31 -47.31
N TRP A 318 -18.84 11.63 -46.25
CA TRP A 318 -19.38 10.27 -46.28
C TRP A 318 -20.63 10.15 -47.15
N ASP A 319 -21.59 11.07 -46.98
CA ASP A 319 -22.81 11.13 -47.79
C ASP A 319 -22.52 11.38 -49.29
N ALA A 320 -21.44 12.12 -49.58
CA ALA A 320 -20.95 12.30 -50.96
C ALA A 320 -20.38 11.00 -51.55
N GLY A 321 -19.75 10.15 -50.72
CA GLY A 321 -19.22 8.83 -51.08
C GLY A 321 -20.30 7.78 -51.36
N GLN A 322 -21.38 7.75 -50.58
CA GLN A 322 -22.54 6.87 -50.84
C GLN A 322 -23.17 7.13 -52.22
N ARG A 323 -23.12 8.39 -52.69
CA ARG A 323 -23.59 8.80 -54.02
C ARG A 323 -22.78 8.17 -55.17
N GLN A 324 -21.50 7.93 -54.95
CA GLN A 324 -20.60 7.27 -55.89
C GLN A 324 -20.80 5.74 -55.89
N GLU A 325 -21.07 5.16 -54.73
CA GLU A 325 -21.39 3.74 -54.60
C GLU A 325 -22.72 3.36 -55.30
N LEU A 326 -23.72 4.23 -55.26
CA LEU A 326 -24.95 4.08 -56.05
C LEU A 326 -24.72 4.12 -57.57
N LEU A 327 -23.71 4.89 -58.04
CA LEU A 327 -23.29 4.91 -59.44
C LEU A 327 -22.59 3.60 -59.84
N ASP A 328 -21.82 3.01 -58.94
CA ASP A 328 -21.15 1.72 -59.15
C ASP A 328 -22.16 0.56 -59.10
N ARG A 329 -23.16 0.61 -58.21
CA ARG A 329 -24.32 -0.32 -58.18
C ARG A 329 -25.14 -0.27 -59.47
N ARG A 330 -25.39 0.92 -60.02
CA ARG A 330 -26.02 1.09 -61.36
C ARG A 330 -25.21 0.40 -62.46
N ASN A 331 -23.88 0.46 -62.38
CA ASN A 331 -22.99 -0.18 -63.36
C ASN A 331 -22.94 -1.71 -63.16
N ALA A 332 -23.13 -2.22 -61.94
CA ALA A 332 -23.31 -3.66 -61.66
C ALA A 332 -24.65 -4.19 -62.19
N THR A 333 -25.74 -3.41 -62.11
CA THR A 333 -27.04 -3.75 -62.72
C THR A 333 -26.95 -3.86 -64.25
N LEU A 334 -26.09 -3.06 -64.88
CA LEU A 334 -25.83 -3.09 -66.33
C LEU A 334 -25.07 -4.37 -66.77
N LEU A 335 -24.25 -4.96 -65.90
CA LEU A 335 -23.55 -6.23 -66.13
C LEU A 335 -24.48 -7.45 -65.97
N LEU A 336 -25.49 -7.35 -65.12
CA LEU A 336 -26.47 -8.42 -64.83
C LEU A 336 -27.62 -8.48 -65.84
N ALA A 337 -27.71 -7.50 -66.74
CA ALA A 337 -28.77 -7.43 -67.73
C ALA A 337 -28.81 -8.72 -68.57
N ASP A 338 -27.67 -9.37 -68.87
CA ASP A 338 -27.57 -10.42 -69.89
C ASP A 338 -28.37 -11.71 -69.62
N ALA A 339 -28.94 -11.88 -68.42
CA ALA A 339 -29.63 -13.10 -68.01
C ALA A 339 -31.18 -12.99 -67.91
N LEU A 340 -31.79 -11.85 -68.26
CA LEU A 340 -33.26 -11.64 -68.20
C LEU A 340 -33.92 -11.59 -69.60
N GLU A 341 -35.18 -12.05 -69.70
CA GLU A 341 -36.05 -11.85 -70.88
C GLU A 341 -36.20 -10.35 -71.22
N GLN A 342 -36.24 -10.02 -72.51
CA GLN A 342 -36.09 -8.66 -73.04
C GLN A 342 -37.11 -7.64 -72.47
N GLU A 343 -38.38 -8.01 -72.31
CA GLU A 343 -39.42 -7.08 -71.80
C GLU A 343 -39.26 -6.71 -70.32
N LEU A 344 -38.86 -7.68 -69.48
CA LEU A 344 -38.60 -7.45 -68.05
C LEU A 344 -37.33 -6.61 -67.86
N ARG A 345 -36.32 -6.85 -68.70
CA ARG A 345 -35.08 -6.07 -68.74
C ARG A 345 -35.38 -4.59 -69.04
N ASP A 346 -36.18 -4.31 -70.07
CA ASP A 346 -36.53 -2.94 -70.46
C ASP A 346 -37.36 -2.22 -69.38
N PHE A 347 -38.27 -2.93 -68.71
CA PHE A 347 -39.06 -2.38 -67.61
C PHE A 347 -38.22 -2.07 -66.36
N ALA A 348 -37.33 -2.98 -65.95
CA ALA A 348 -36.44 -2.78 -64.81
C ALA A 348 -35.44 -1.64 -65.06
N LEU A 349 -34.89 -1.55 -66.28
CA LEU A 349 -34.02 -0.43 -66.70
C LEU A 349 -34.76 0.91 -66.68
N ALA A 350 -36.02 0.95 -67.14
CA ALA A 350 -36.83 2.16 -67.11
C ALA A 350 -37.14 2.63 -65.68
N VAL A 351 -37.45 1.70 -64.77
CA VAL A 351 -37.72 1.98 -63.35
C VAL A 351 -36.45 2.43 -62.62
N ALA A 352 -35.33 1.74 -62.81
CA ALA A 352 -34.05 2.12 -62.21
C ALA A 352 -33.60 3.51 -62.70
N ARG A 353 -33.81 3.82 -63.99
CA ARG A 353 -33.53 5.15 -64.54
C ARG A 353 -34.48 6.22 -63.99
N SER A 354 -35.78 5.92 -63.86
CA SER A 354 -36.75 6.84 -63.26
C SER A 354 -36.46 7.11 -61.78
N ALA A 355 -36.09 6.07 -61.02
CA ALA A 355 -35.73 6.19 -59.61
C ALA A 355 -34.45 7.02 -59.42
N TYR A 356 -33.46 6.82 -60.28
CA TYR A 356 -32.24 7.65 -60.32
C TYR A 356 -32.55 9.12 -60.67
N ASP A 357 -33.40 9.36 -61.66
CA ASP A 357 -33.80 10.71 -62.08
C ASP A 357 -34.67 11.44 -61.05
N LYS A 358 -35.42 10.70 -60.22
CA LYS A 358 -36.22 11.24 -59.10
C LYS A 358 -35.39 11.47 -57.86
N ALA A 359 -34.47 10.57 -57.53
CA ALA A 359 -33.52 10.74 -56.43
C ALA A 359 -32.61 11.96 -56.64
N THR A 360 -32.17 12.20 -57.88
CA THR A 360 -31.41 13.42 -58.24
C THR A 360 -32.24 14.71 -58.18
N ARG A 361 -33.57 14.61 -58.18
CA ARG A 361 -34.52 15.74 -58.08
C ARG A 361 -35.26 15.83 -56.74
N SER A 362 -34.92 14.98 -55.76
CA SER A 362 -35.61 14.88 -54.46
C SER A 362 -37.13 14.63 -54.56
N GLU A 363 -37.56 13.88 -55.57
CA GLU A 363 -38.96 13.47 -55.75
C GLU A 363 -39.19 12.08 -55.13
N ALA A 364 -40.33 11.89 -54.47
CA ALA A 364 -40.68 10.60 -53.86
C ALA A 364 -40.91 9.52 -54.92
N LEU A 365 -40.36 8.33 -54.70
CA LEU A 365 -40.57 7.17 -55.56
C LEU A 365 -42.04 6.72 -55.47
N THR A 366 -42.58 6.26 -56.58
CA THR A 366 -43.92 5.68 -56.62
C THR A 366 -43.92 4.31 -55.94
N ALA A 367 -45.05 3.90 -55.37
CA ALA A 367 -45.18 2.62 -54.69
C ALA A 367 -44.75 1.42 -55.57
N ARG A 368 -44.95 1.55 -56.90
CA ARG A 368 -44.55 0.55 -57.88
C ARG A 368 -43.03 0.50 -58.11
N GLU A 369 -42.34 1.63 -58.04
CA GLU A 369 -40.87 1.71 -58.15
C GLU A 369 -40.20 1.15 -56.89
N VAL A 370 -40.73 1.50 -55.71
CA VAL A 370 -40.27 0.96 -54.42
C VAL A 370 -40.43 -0.56 -54.37
N ALA A 371 -41.58 -1.07 -54.81
CA ALA A 371 -41.85 -2.51 -54.82
C ALA A 371 -40.91 -3.28 -55.75
N LEU A 372 -40.56 -2.73 -56.93
CA LEU A 372 -39.64 -3.41 -57.85
C LEU A 372 -38.18 -3.36 -57.36
N LEU A 373 -37.76 -2.25 -56.74
CA LEU A 373 -36.42 -2.12 -56.15
C LEU A 373 -36.23 -3.08 -54.97
N SER A 374 -37.24 -3.23 -54.11
CA SER A 374 -37.18 -4.15 -52.97
C SER A 374 -37.03 -5.61 -53.37
N GLU A 375 -37.65 -6.05 -54.47
CA GLU A 375 -37.46 -7.43 -54.97
C GLU A 375 -36.09 -7.61 -55.62
N LEU A 376 -35.51 -6.53 -56.18
CA LEU A 376 -34.17 -6.56 -56.77
C LEU A 376 -33.08 -6.67 -55.70
N ASP A 377 -33.26 -5.97 -54.58
CA ASP A 377 -32.36 -6.07 -53.41
C ASP A 377 -32.37 -7.51 -52.87
N ALA A 378 -33.54 -8.11 -52.69
CA ALA A 378 -33.66 -9.51 -52.27
C ALA A 378 -32.96 -10.50 -53.23
N TYR A 379 -32.92 -10.19 -54.53
CA TYR A 379 -32.18 -11.02 -55.48
C TYR A 379 -30.66 -10.80 -55.42
N ALA A 380 -30.22 -9.55 -55.30
CA ALA A 380 -28.80 -9.18 -55.25
C ALA A 380 -28.10 -9.72 -53.99
N ASP A 381 -28.84 -9.76 -52.87
CA ASP A 381 -28.40 -10.34 -51.61
C ASP A 381 -28.47 -11.89 -51.60
N ALA A 382 -28.88 -12.48 -52.74
CA ALA A 382 -29.10 -13.92 -52.95
C ALA A 382 -30.21 -14.54 -52.08
N ASP A 383 -31.10 -13.73 -51.49
CA ASP A 383 -32.24 -14.17 -50.68
C ASP A 383 -33.34 -14.85 -51.53
N ILE A 384 -33.46 -14.47 -52.80
CA ILE A 384 -34.37 -15.13 -53.76
C ILE A 384 -33.61 -15.56 -55.01
N THR A 385 -34.08 -16.63 -55.64
CA THR A 385 -33.50 -17.13 -56.88
C THR A 385 -33.86 -16.25 -58.07
N GLN A 386 -33.11 -16.37 -59.17
CA GLN A 386 -33.35 -15.61 -60.39
C GLN A 386 -34.77 -15.83 -60.96
N ASP A 387 -35.29 -17.05 -60.86
CA ASP A 387 -36.64 -17.40 -61.32
C ASP A 387 -37.74 -16.83 -60.41
N ASP A 388 -37.51 -16.79 -59.09
CA ASP A 388 -38.41 -16.18 -58.12
C ASP A 388 -38.49 -14.66 -58.29
N PHE A 389 -37.35 -14.01 -58.52
CA PHE A 389 -37.30 -12.59 -58.83
C PHE A 389 -38.10 -12.27 -60.10
N ALA A 390 -37.89 -13.03 -61.18
CA ALA A 390 -38.62 -12.84 -62.43
C ALA A 390 -40.14 -13.00 -62.27
N LEU A 391 -40.59 -13.93 -61.41
CA LEU A 391 -42.01 -14.14 -61.10
C LEU A 391 -42.62 -12.95 -60.34
N ARG A 392 -41.92 -12.46 -59.31
CA ARG A 392 -42.41 -11.37 -58.44
C ARG A 392 -42.39 -10.01 -59.14
N ALA A 393 -41.36 -9.74 -59.95
CA ALA A 393 -41.30 -8.55 -60.79
C ALA A 393 -42.48 -8.47 -61.80
N ARG A 394 -42.91 -9.62 -62.36
CA ARG A 394 -44.11 -9.69 -63.24
C ARG A 394 -45.41 -9.36 -62.50
N ALA A 395 -45.52 -9.66 -61.21
CA ALA A 395 -46.70 -9.34 -60.42
C ALA A 395 -46.81 -7.82 -60.20
N VAL A 396 -45.69 -7.16 -59.88
CA VAL A 396 -45.61 -5.70 -59.75
C VAL A 396 -45.93 -5.01 -61.09
N TYR A 397 -45.48 -5.59 -62.21
CA TYR A 397 -45.74 -5.06 -63.55
C TYR A 397 -47.24 -4.99 -63.93
N ARG A 398 -48.10 -5.90 -63.42
CA ARG A 398 -49.51 -6.04 -63.86
C ARG A 398 -50.55 -5.25 -63.07
N SER A 399 -50.18 -4.60 -61.96
CA SER A 399 -51.14 -3.81 -61.16
C SER A 399 -51.49 -2.46 -61.83
N ARG A 400 -52.77 -2.03 -61.77
CA ARG A 400 -53.25 -0.74 -62.32
C ARG A 400 -53.75 0.22 -61.23
N GLU A 401 -53.41 1.49 -61.39
CA GLU A 401 -53.78 2.62 -60.52
C GLU A 401 -55.23 3.12 -60.77
N SER A 402 -56.03 3.26 -59.69
CA SER A 402 -57.24 4.10 -59.51
C SER A 402 -58.68 3.62 -59.89
N GLY A 403 -59.63 3.74 -58.93
CA GLY A 403 -61.10 3.69 -59.13
C GLY A 403 -61.94 3.70 -57.83
N ALA A 404 -62.69 4.78 -57.53
CA ALA A 404 -63.31 5.08 -56.23
C ALA A 404 -64.80 4.66 -56.07
N ALA A 405 -65.18 4.24 -54.85
CA ALA A 405 -66.56 4.02 -54.38
C ALA A 405 -67.17 5.28 -53.72
N ALA A 406 -68.50 5.41 -53.70
CA ALA A 406 -69.22 6.57 -53.17
C ALA A 406 -69.00 6.82 -51.66
N VAL A 407 -68.79 8.09 -51.26
CA VAL A 407 -68.42 8.52 -49.88
C VAL A 407 -69.31 9.64 -49.32
N ALA A 408 -69.51 9.67 -48.00
CA ALA A 408 -70.19 10.72 -47.20
C ALA A 408 -69.25 11.34 -46.14
N ARG A 409 -69.58 12.54 -45.65
CA ARG A 409 -68.78 13.30 -44.65
C ARG A 409 -69.18 12.99 -43.22
N VAL A 410 -68.23 12.59 -42.37
CA VAL A 410 -68.45 12.29 -40.95
C VAL A 410 -67.51 13.13 -40.09
N ARG A 411 -68.06 13.94 -39.18
CA ARG A 411 -67.28 14.70 -38.20
C ARG A 411 -67.29 13.98 -36.86
N ILE A 412 -66.12 13.76 -36.28
CA ILE A 412 -65.97 13.13 -34.96
C ILE A 412 -65.26 14.12 -34.02
N GLU A 413 -65.96 14.51 -32.97
CA GLU A 413 -65.47 15.39 -31.91
C GLU A 413 -65.23 14.55 -30.65
N VAL A 414 -64.03 14.60 -30.08
CA VAL A 414 -63.68 13.86 -28.86
C VAL A 414 -63.15 14.80 -27.78
N ILE A 415 -63.57 14.57 -26.54
CA ILE A 415 -63.02 15.25 -25.36
C ILE A 415 -62.45 14.16 -24.44
N PRO A 416 -61.13 14.14 -24.20
CA PRO A 416 -60.12 15.08 -24.69
C PRO A 416 -59.72 14.89 -26.18
N PRO A 417 -59.21 15.94 -26.87
CA PRO A 417 -59.08 15.98 -28.35
C PRO A 417 -57.98 15.06 -28.95
N ASP A 418 -57.09 14.56 -28.11
CA ASP A 418 -55.99 13.65 -28.42
C ASP A 418 -56.34 12.16 -28.24
N ALA A 419 -57.61 11.84 -27.92
CA ALA A 419 -58.06 10.46 -27.86
C ALA A 419 -57.96 9.77 -29.22
N ALA A 420 -57.51 8.51 -29.22
CA ALA A 420 -57.41 7.70 -30.42
C ALA A 420 -58.81 7.25 -30.86
N ILE A 421 -59.11 7.45 -32.14
CA ILE A 421 -60.42 7.14 -32.73
C ILE A 421 -60.25 6.02 -33.76
N THR A 422 -61.09 5.00 -33.70
CA THR A 422 -61.18 3.97 -34.74
C THR A 422 -62.59 3.93 -35.28
N LEU A 423 -62.73 3.98 -36.60
CA LEU A 423 -64.01 3.90 -37.29
C LEU A 423 -63.95 2.74 -38.30
N THR A 424 -64.42 1.56 -37.89
CA THR A 424 -64.29 0.32 -38.68
C THR A 424 -65.62 -0.03 -39.36
N PRO A 425 -65.67 -0.29 -40.68
CA PRO A 425 -66.86 -0.82 -41.34
C PRO A 425 -67.27 -2.17 -40.72
N GLU A 426 -68.57 -2.39 -40.56
CA GLU A 426 -69.10 -3.63 -39.98
C GLU A 426 -68.74 -4.85 -40.86
N GLY A 427 -67.95 -5.79 -40.31
CA GLY A 427 -67.50 -7.01 -41.01
C GLY A 427 -66.02 -7.03 -41.44
N MET A 428 -65.25 -5.94 -41.26
CA MET A 428 -63.80 -5.92 -41.46
C MET A 428 -63.02 -6.19 -40.15
N ALA A 429 -61.81 -6.73 -40.27
CA ALA A 429 -60.86 -6.89 -39.15
C ALA A 429 -60.31 -5.52 -38.70
N ASP A 430 -59.99 -5.41 -37.40
CA ASP A 430 -59.64 -4.15 -36.69
C ASP A 430 -58.28 -3.50 -37.11
N GLU A 431 -57.70 -3.86 -38.27
CA GLU A 431 -56.40 -3.35 -38.77
C GLU A 431 -56.51 -1.96 -39.46
N VAL A 432 -57.22 -1.01 -38.85
CA VAL A 432 -57.36 0.36 -39.39
C VAL A 432 -56.54 1.35 -38.54
N PRO A 433 -55.78 2.27 -39.15
CA PRO A 433 -55.02 3.28 -38.42
C PRO A 433 -55.92 4.20 -37.58
N SER A 434 -55.44 4.57 -36.38
CA SER A 434 -56.12 5.49 -35.47
C SER A 434 -56.29 6.88 -36.09
N LEU A 435 -57.52 7.35 -36.19
CA LEU A 435 -57.91 8.69 -36.63
C LEU A 435 -57.77 9.70 -35.47
N ARG A 436 -57.61 10.99 -35.80
CA ARG A 436 -57.66 12.11 -34.84
C ARG A 436 -59.07 12.72 -34.77
N ALA A 437 -59.34 13.62 -33.83
CA ALA A 437 -60.57 14.43 -33.89
C ALA A 437 -60.61 15.22 -35.22
N GLY A 438 -61.73 15.19 -35.95
CA GLY A 438 -61.79 15.85 -37.27
C GLY A 438 -62.94 15.41 -38.16
N GLU A 439 -62.91 15.89 -39.41
CA GLU A 439 -63.89 15.58 -40.45
C GLU A 439 -63.30 14.62 -41.49
N TYR A 440 -63.99 13.51 -41.73
CA TYR A 440 -63.56 12.40 -42.57
C TYR A 440 -64.54 12.13 -43.70
N ARG A 441 -64.07 11.62 -44.84
CA ARG A 441 -64.92 11.10 -45.91
C ARG A 441 -64.84 9.58 -45.91
N VAL A 442 -65.95 8.93 -45.64
CA VAL A 442 -66.04 7.46 -45.53
C VAL A 442 -67.18 6.92 -46.37
N GLY A 443 -67.10 5.65 -46.77
CA GLY A 443 -68.17 4.99 -47.52
C GLY A 443 -69.51 5.03 -46.80
N LEU A 444 -70.60 4.91 -47.55
CA LEU A 444 -71.93 4.71 -46.95
C LEU A 444 -71.99 3.29 -46.35
N GLY A 445 -72.48 3.14 -45.12
CA GLY A 445 -72.55 1.84 -44.45
C GLY A 445 -72.68 1.90 -42.93
N ARG A 446 -72.63 0.73 -42.27
CA ARG A 446 -72.57 0.61 -40.81
C ARG A 446 -71.14 0.53 -40.34
N TYR A 447 -70.84 1.20 -39.25
CA TYR A 447 -69.51 1.34 -38.69
C TYR A 447 -69.54 1.11 -37.17
N ARG A 448 -68.42 0.65 -36.61
CA ARG A 448 -68.15 0.63 -35.18
C ARG A 448 -67.21 1.77 -34.84
N LEU A 449 -67.65 2.70 -34.00
CA LEU A 449 -66.88 3.83 -33.52
C LEU A 449 -66.30 3.49 -32.14
N ARG A 450 -64.97 3.32 -32.08
CA ARG A 450 -64.24 3.22 -30.82
C ARG A 450 -63.46 4.50 -30.56
N VAL A 451 -63.51 4.99 -29.33
CA VAL A 451 -62.69 6.11 -28.87
C VAL A 451 -62.00 5.68 -27.59
N SER A 452 -60.67 5.73 -27.57
CA SER A 452 -59.87 5.32 -26.42
C SER A 452 -58.74 6.31 -26.16
N ARG A 453 -58.53 6.64 -24.88
CA ARG A 453 -57.34 7.36 -24.41
C ARG A 453 -56.86 6.71 -23.13
N ASN A 454 -55.55 6.54 -23.00
CA ASN A 454 -54.94 6.06 -21.76
C ASN A 454 -55.34 6.98 -20.59
N GLY A 455 -55.78 6.39 -19.47
CA GLY A 455 -56.29 7.13 -18.31
C GLY A 455 -57.78 7.48 -18.36
N TYR A 456 -58.53 6.98 -19.36
CA TYR A 456 -59.97 7.19 -19.50
C TYR A 456 -60.71 5.88 -19.78
N LEU A 457 -62.00 5.80 -19.43
CA LEU A 457 -62.87 4.66 -19.75
C LEU A 457 -63.12 4.65 -21.28
N PRO A 458 -62.85 3.56 -22.02
CA PRO A 458 -63.02 3.51 -23.47
C PRO A 458 -64.50 3.57 -23.88
N TYR A 459 -64.78 4.23 -25.00
CA TYR A 459 -66.10 4.35 -25.63
C TYR A 459 -66.17 3.46 -26.87
N ASP A 460 -67.24 2.68 -27.02
CA ASP A 460 -67.44 1.74 -28.15
C ASP A 460 -68.94 1.67 -28.51
N GLU A 461 -69.31 2.14 -29.70
CA GLU A 461 -70.70 2.16 -30.17
C GLU A 461 -70.81 1.83 -31.67
N ARG A 462 -71.96 1.28 -32.09
CA ARG A 462 -72.27 1.05 -33.51
C ARG A 462 -73.03 2.25 -34.07
N ILE A 463 -72.53 2.82 -35.16
CA ILE A 463 -73.14 3.96 -35.85
C ILE A 463 -73.44 3.61 -37.32
N THR A 464 -74.47 4.22 -37.90
CA THR A 464 -74.83 4.07 -39.33
C THR A 464 -74.55 5.38 -40.06
N ILE A 465 -73.87 5.33 -41.20
CA ILE A 465 -73.52 6.48 -42.03
C ILE A 465 -74.23 6.33 -43.38
N ASP A 466 -75.39 6.98 -43.48
CA ASP A 466 -76.22 7.08 -44.68
C ASP A 466 -76.19 8.50 -45.29
N ARG A 467 -75.75 9.48 -44.52
CA ARG A 467 -75.57 10.90 -44.89
C ARG A 467 -74.51 11.55 -44.01
N ALA A 468 -74.29 12.86 -44.21
CA ALA A 468 -73.35 13.61 -43.39
C ALA A 468 -73.77 13.61 -41.90
N THR A 469 -72.87 13.22 -41.01
CA THR A 469 -73.16 12.98 -39.58
C THR A 469 -72.07 13.56 -38.67
N THR A 470 -72.43 14.06 -37.49
CA THR A 470 -71.49 14.50 -36.45
C THR A 470 -71.69 13.67 -35.18
N ASN A 471 -70.60 13.11 -34.66
CA ASN A 471 -70.59 12.29 -33.44
C ASN A 471 -69.69 12.96 -32.40
N ARG A 472 -70.22 13.26 -31.22
CA ARG A 472 -69.46 13.86 -30.11
C ARG A 472 -69.33 12.87 -28.96
N VAL A 473 -68.09 12.57 -28.58
CA VAL A 473 -67.76 11.59 -27.54
C VAL A 473 -66.96 12.26 -26.42
N VAL A 474 -67.40 12.10 -25.18
CA VAL A 474 -66.70 12.61 -23.99
C VAL A 474 -66.26 11.41 -23.16
N LEU A 475 -64.95 11.19 -23.03
CA LEU A 475 -64.41 10.09 -22.25
C LEU A 475 -64.39 10.45 -20.75
N LYS A 476 -64.78 9.50 -19.89
CA LYS A 476 -64.72 9.67 -18.42
C LYS A 476 -63.31 9.34 -17.91
N ARG A 477 -62.67 10.24 -17.15
CA ARG A 477 -61.32 10.05 -16.57
C ARG A 477 -61.33 8.97 -15.48
N LEU A 478 -60.32 8.10 -15.47
CA LEU A 478 -60.10 7.09 -14.45
C LEU A 478 -59.19 7.66 -13.34
N SER A 479 -59.74 7.97 -12.15
CA SER A 479 -58.98 8.52 -11.01
C SER A 479 -59.40 7.93 -9.68
N GLY A 480 -58.45 7.68 -8.78
CA GLY A 480 -58.67 7.33 -7.37
C GLY A 480 -58.23 8.46 -6.45
N SER A 481 -58.20 8.26 -5.13
CA SER A 481 -57.71 9.25 -4.17
C SER A 481 -56.95 8.63 -2.99
N LEU A 482 -55.98 9.37 -2.43
CA LEU A 482 -55.18 8.99 -1.28
C LEU A 482 -55.33 9.99 -0.14
N ARG A 483 -55.48 9.49 1.07
CA ARG A 483 -55.44 10.25 2.33
C ARG A 483 -54.42 9.60 3.27
N VAL A 484 -53.47 10.37 3.80
CA VAL A 484 -52.51 9.88 4.80
C VAL A 484 -52.65 10.72 6.07
N ARG A 485 -52.74 10.06 7.22
CA ARG A 485 -52.70 10.68 8.55
C ARG A 485 -51.45 10.19 9.27
N VAL A 486 -50.68 11.12 9.82
CA VAL A 486 -49.41 10.80 10.49
C VAL A 486 -49.47 11.33 11.92
N THR A 487 -49.23 10.46 12.89
CA THR A 487 -49.07 10.85 14.29
C THR A 487 -47.60 10.75 14.68
N PRO A 488 -46.96 11.81 15.19
CA PRO A 488 -47.48 13.17 15.40
C PRO A 488 -47.47 14.03 14.11
N ASP A 489 -48.45 14.93 13.98
CA ASP A 489 -48.66 15.81 12.81
C ASP A 489 -47.40 16.61 12.40
N GLY A 490 -47.32 17.04 11.13
CA GLY A 490 -46.19 17.83 10.62
C GLY A 490 -45.12 17.04 9.86
N ALA A 491 -45.39 15.76 9.54
CA ALA A 491 -44.50 14.94 8.73
C ALA A 491 -44.63 15.25 7.24
N THR A 492 -43.52 15.14 6.50
CA THR A 492 -43.51 15.16 5.04
C THR A 492 -43.84 13.76 4.54
N VAL A 493 -44.88 13.65 3.71
CA VAL A 493 -45.25 12.38 3.06
C VAL A 493 -44.94 12.48 1.57
N THR A 494 -44.18 11.53 1.06
CA THR A 494 -43.87 11.37 -0.37
C THR A 494 -44.53 10.10 -0.89
N ALA A 495 -45.16 10.21 -2.06
CA ALA A 495 -45.70 9.07 -2.80
C ALA A 495 -44.94 8.91 -4.13
N GLU A 496 -44.21 7.80 -4.26
CA GLU A 496 -43.44 7.45 -5.45
C GLU A 496 -44.20 6.38 -6.27
N PRO A 497 -44.44 6.58 -7.57
CA PRO A 497 -45.17 5.62 -8.40
C PRO A 497 -44.33 4.36 -8.67
N VAL A 498 -44.90 3.18 -8.37
CA VAL A 498 -44.28 1.86 -8.64
C VAL A 498 -44.86 1.24 -9.91
N SER A 499 -46.18 1.31 -10.12
CA SER A 499 -46.83 0.88 -11.36
C SER A 499 -48.12 1.67 -11.63
N VAL A 500 -48.12 2.57 -12.61
CA VAL A 500 -49.28 3.41 -12.96
C VAL A 500 -49.75 3.14 -14.40
N LEU A 501 -51.07 3.05 -14.59
CA LEU A 501 -51.71 2.74 -15.87
C LEU A 501 -51.87 4.01 -16.75
N ALA A 502 -50.78 4.68 -17.14
CA ALA A 502 -50.73 5.60 -18.30
C ALA A 502 -49.35 6.27 -18.46
N ARG A 503 -48.92 6.40 -19.73
CA ARG A 503 -47.77 7.18 -20.24
C ARG A 503 -47.86 8.72 -20.03
N GLU A 504 -48.61 9.20 -19.04
CA GLU A 504 -48.72 10.63 -18.68
C GLU A 504 -48.46 10.92 -17.19
N ALA A 505 -47.80 10.02 -16.46
CA ALA A 505 -47.24 10.36 -15.17
C ALA A 505 -45.81 10.87 -15.40
N GLY A 506 -45.61 12.19 -15.27
CA GLY A 506 -44.30 12.67 -14.87
C GLY A 506 -43.84 11.83 -13.68
N THR A 507 -42.59 11.40 -13.71
CA THR A 507 -41.87 10.64 -12.67
C THR A 507 -41.69 11.43 -11.37
N GLU A 508 -42.57 12.41 -11.11
CA GLU A 508 -42.44 13.33 -10.01
C GLU A 508 -43.05 12.72 -8.75
N THR A 509 -42.19 12.56 -7.74
CA THR A 509 -42.59 12.24 -6.38
C THR A 509 -43.61 13.26 -5.90
N VAL A 510 -44.83 12.82 -5.56
CA VAL A 510 -45.88 13.73 -5.09
C VAL A 510 -45.64 14.00 -3.61
N LYS A 511 -45.23 15.22 -3.26
CA LYS A 511 -45.25 15.72 -1.87
C LYS A 511 -46.70 16.03 -1.47
N LEU A 512 -47.19 15.37 -0.42
CA LEU A 512 -48.54 15.58 0.12
C LEU A 512 -48.49 16.62 1.27
N PRO A 513 -49.22 17.74 1.16
CA PRO A 513 -49.25 18.75 2.22
C PRO A 513 -50.29 18.42 3.32
N LEU A 514 -49.84 17.79 4.41
CA LEU A 514 -50.47 17.76 5.76
C LEU A 514 -52.00 17.44 5.86
N PRO A 515 -52.56 17.42 7.09
CA PRO A 515 -53.17 16.24 7.70
C PRO A 515 -54.58 15.93 7.18
N GLY A 516 -54.76 14.77 6.56
CA GLY A 516 -56.08 14.21 6.22
C GLY A 516 -56.71 14.70 4.90
N GLU A 517 -56.01 15.52 4.13
CA GLU A 517 -56.47 15.98 2.82
C GLU A 517 -56.59 14.81 1.83
N ILE A 518 -57.70 14.75 1.09
CA ILE A 518 -57.91 13.76 0.03
C ILE A 518 -57.24 14.30 -1.23
N ARG A 519 -56.17 13.65 -1.68
CA ARG A 519 -55.51 14.00 -2.94
C ARG A 519 -55.95 13.06 -4.06
N PRO A 520 -56.43 13.57 -5.21
CA PRO A 520 -56.65 12.75 -6.39
C PRO A 520 -55.32 12.16 -6.87
N MET A 521 -55.29 10.85 -7.08
CA MET A 521 -54.09 10.12 -7.51
C MET A 521 -54.42 9.31 -8.78
N PRO A 522 -53.47 9.21 -9.74
CA PRO A 522 -53.58 8.23 -10.82
C PRO A 522 -53.76 6.81 -10.28
N ILE A 523 -54.44 5.96 -11.05
CA ILE A 523 -54.64 4.56 -10.68
C ILE A 523 -53.31 3.82 -10.85
N GLY A 524 -52.89 3.14 -9.79
CA GLY A 524 -51.61 2.44 -9.75
C GLY A 524 -51.17 2.06 -8.35
N THR A 525 -49.97 1.51 -8.24
CA THR A 525 -49.33 1.23 -6.95
C THR A 525 -48.28 2.29 -6.64
N TYR A 526 -48.21 2.71 -5.38
CA TYR A 526 -47.32 3.77 -4.90
C TYR A 526 -46.53 3.29 -3.68
N LYS A 527 -45.25 3.65 -3.59
CA LYS A 527 -44.44 3.55 -2.38
C LYS A 527 -44.62 4.84 -1.58
N ILE A 528 -45.02 4.72 -0.33
CA ILE A 528 -45.28 5.87 0.54
C ILE A 528 -44.17 5.95 1.59
N THR A 529 -43.47 7.08 1.66
CA THR A 529 -42.44 7.35 2.67
C THR A 529 -42.87 8.53 3.53
N VAL A 530 -42.74 8.39 4.84
CA VAL A 530 -43.10 9.41 5.82
C VAL A 530 -41.86 9.83 6.58
N MET A 531 -41.56 11.13 6.57
CA MET A 531 -40.38 11.71 7.20
C MET A 531 -40.76 12.85 8.15
N LYS A 532 -40.19 12.86 9.35
CA LYS A 532 -40.30 13.97 10.29
C LYS A 532 -39.01 14.11 11.09
N ASP A 533 -38.52 15.34 11.23
CA ASP A 533 -37.33 15.62 12.04
C ASP A 533 -37.53 15.17 13.49
N GLY A 534 -36.56 14.43 14.04
CA GLY A 534 -36.64 13.83 15.37
C GLY A 534 -37.39 12.49 15.46
N TYR A 535 -37.83 11.95 14.32
CA TYR A 535 -38.50 10.65 14.22
C TYR A 535 -37.84 9.78 13.16
N ALA A 536 -37.87 8.46 13.36
CA ALA A 536 -37.37 7.53 12.35
C ALA A 536 -38.24 7.60 11.08
N PRO A 537 -37.65 7.62 9.87
CA PRO A 537 -38.43 7.58 8.64
C PRO A 537 -39.17 6.24 8.53
N GLU A 538 -40.42 6.28 8.10
CA GLU A 538 -41.25 5.08 7.93
C GLU A 538 -41.59 4.90 6.45
N GLU A 539 -41.14 3.78 5.88
CA GLU A 539 -41.52 3.34 4.54
C GLU A 539 -42.65 2.32 4.64
N LEU A 540 -43.79 2.63 4.03
CA LEU A 540 -44.93 1.73 4.02
C LEU A 540 -44.82 0.71 2.87
N PRO A 541 -45.49 -0.45 2.98
CA PRO A 541 -45.71 -1.35 1.85
C PRO A 541 -46.37 -0.63 0.66
N THR A 542 -46.22 -1.18 -0.54
CA THR A 542 -46.82 -0.60 -1.75
C THR A 542 -48.35 -0.52 -1.64
N VAL A 543 -48.89 0.67 -1.88
CA VAL A 543 -50.30 1.01 -1.71
C VAL A 543 -50.96 1.11 -3.09
N ALA A 544 -52.03 0.34 -3.31
CA ALA A 544 -52.79 0.37 -4.55
C ALA A 544 -53.91 1.43 -4.50
N ILE A 545 -53.89 2.38 -5.43
CA ILE A 545 -54.95 3.37 -5.64
C ILE A 545 -55.91 2.84 -6.71
N ARG A 546 -57.18 2.68 -6.34
CA ARG A 546 -58.24 2.15 -7.20
C ARG A 546 -59.19 3.26 -7.70
N PRO A 547 -59.83 3.09 -8.87
CA PRO A 547 -60.78 4.07 -9.40
C PRO A 547 -61.95 4.33 -8.44
N ASP A 548 -62.34 5.60 -8.30
CA ASP A 548 -63.47 6.07 -7.49
C ASP A 548 -63.38 5.69 -5.98
N GLU A 549 -62.20 5.28 -5.47
CA GLU A 549 -61.96 4.92 -4.06
C GLU A 549 -61.03 5.93 -3.36
N VAL A 550 -61.27 6.20 -2.08
CA VAL A 550 -60.35 6.96 -1.19
C VAL A 550 -59.57 5.99 -0.31
N THR A 551 -58.31 5.74 -0.65
CA THR A 551 -57.40 4.93 0.18
C THR A 551 -56.92 5.75 1.37
N THR A 552 -57.11 5.28 2.60
CA THR A 552 -56.67 5.98 3.83
C THR A 552 -55.58 5.20 4.55
N LEU A 553 -54.49 5.87 4.93
CA LEU A 553 -53.35 5.30 5.67
C LEU A 553 -53.15 6.08 6.98
N ASP A 554 -53.05 5.37 8.10
CA ASP A 554 -52.71 5.93 9.41
C ASP A 554 -51.31 5.45 9.81
N VAL A 555 -50.39 6.39 10.05
CA VAL A 555 -48.95 6.13 10.30
C VAL A 555 -48.54 6.72 11.64
N ALA A 556 -47.82 5.96 12.47
CA ALA A 556 -47.37 6.38 13.79
C ALA A 556 -45.84 6.33 13.88
N LEU A 557 -45.21 7.50 13.81
CA LEU A 557 -43.75 7.60 13.79
C LEU A 557 -43.15 7.41 15.19
N LYS A 558 -42.01 6.72 15.26
CA LYS A 558 -41.25 6.54 16.50
C LYS A 558 -40.21 7.66 16.67
N GLY A 559 -40.32 8.39 17.77
CA GLY A 559 -39.39 9.45 18.14
C GLY A 559 -38.04 8.91 18.61
N TYR A 560 -36.97 9.66 18.36
CA TYR A 560 -35.66 9.43 18.96
C TYR A 560 -35.07 10.74 19.48
N ALA A 561 -34.24 10.66 20.51
CA ALA A 561 -33.43 11.76 21.02
C ALA A 561 -31.95 11.52 20.69
N THR A 562 -31.16 12.60 20.63
CA THR A 562 -29.72 12.53 20.38
C THR A 562 -28.96 13.05 21.59
N LEU A 563 -28.15 12.19 22.20
CA LEU A 563 -27.17 12.59 23.20
C LEU A 563 -25.92 13.11 22.50
N ARG A 564 -25.40 14.24 22.96
CA ARG A 564 -24.25 14.95 22.36
C ARG A 564 -23.28 15.39 23.44
N TYR A 565 -22.03 15.58 23.04
CA TYR A 565 -21.00 16.20 23.86
C TYR A 565 -20.14 17.04 22.94
N ALA A 566 -20.08 18.36 23.19
CA ALA A 566 -19.46 19.31 22.27
C ALA A 566 -17.96 19.02 22.00
N THR A 567 -17.19 18.65 23.01
CA THR A 567 -15.78 18.22 22.86
C THR A 567 -15.38 17.28 24.00
N MET A 568 -15.39 15.97 23.73
CA MET A 568 -15.14 14.97 24.78
C MET A 568 -13.66 14.96 25.21
N PRO A 569 -13.35 15.10 26.52
CA PRO A 569 -11.99 14.95 27.01
C PRO A 569 -11.44 13.55 26.71
N PRO A 570 -10.11 13.39 26.50
CA PRO A 570 -9.50 12.08 26.30
C PRO A 570 -9.79 11.13 27.45
N GLY A 571 -10.14 9.88 27.14
CA GLY A 571 -10.35 8.81 28.13
C GLY A 571 -11.72 8.77 28.80
N VAL A 572 -12.68 9.61 28.39
CA VAL A 572 -14.06 9.53 28.88
C VAL A 572 -14.79 8.33 28.25
N THR A 573 -15.49 7.56 29.07
CA THR A 573 -16.39 6.48 28.65
C THR A 573 -17.83 6.88 28.96
N VAL A 574 -18.73 6.72 27.99
CA VAL A 574 -20.16 7.02 28.15
C VAL A 574 -20.94 5.73 28.08
N THR A 575 -21.84 5.53 29.05
CA THR A 575 -22.79 4.43 29.06
C THR A 575 -24.20 4.97 29.09
N VAL A 576 -25.08 4.38 28.29
CA VAL A 576 -26.52 4.67 28.28
C VAL A 576 -27.23 3.36 28.61
N ASP A 577 -28.00 3.36 29.71
CA ASP A 577 -28.67 2.19 30.27
C ASP A 577 -27.71 1.00 30.52
N GLY A 578 -26.48 1.32 30.92
CA GLY A 578 -25.44 0.34 31.24
C GLY A 578 -24.64 -0.19 30.04
N VAL A 579 -24.94 0.25 28.81
CA VAL A 579 -24.21 -0.16 27.60
C VAL A 579 -23.28 0.97 27.16
N VAL A 580 -22.02 0.66 26.85
CA VAL A 580 -21.04 1.65 26.34
C VAL A 580 -21.48 2.17 24.98
N GLN A 581 -21.50 3.49 24.82
CA GLN A 581 -21.92 4.15 23.59
C GLN A 581 -20.89 5.22 23.16
N THR A 582 -20.85 5.49 21.85
CA THR A 582 -20.07 6.59 21.27
C THR A 582 -20.99 7.76 20.93
N LEU A 583 -20.61 8.97 21.31
CA LEU A 583 -21.39 10.19 21.01
C LEU A 583 -20.99 10.80 19.65
N PRO A 584 -21.92 11.42 18.90
CA PRO A 584 -23.34 11.56 19.23
C PRO A 584 -24.11 10.23 19.12
N PHE A 585 -24.94 9.92 20.12
CA PHE A 585 -25.69 8.66 20.19
C PHE A 585 -27.20 8.93 20.09
N ARG A 586 -27.92 8.16 19.26
CA ARG A 586 -29.37 8.24 19.14
C ARG A 586 -30.02 7.14 19.99
N THR A 587 -30.96 7.54 20.85
CA THR A 587 -31.73 6.62 21.69
C THR A 587 -33.24 6.89 21.51
N GLY A 588 -34.07 5.92 21.88
CA GLY A 588 -35.52 6.11 21.90
C GLY A 588 -35.94 7.25 22.82
N GLU A 589 -37.17 7.74 22.67
CA GLU A 589 -37.75 8.60 23.69
C GLU A 589 -38.10 7.80 24.96
N GLY A 590 -37.98 8.43 26.13
CA GLY A 590 -38.22 7.79 27.42
C GLY A 590 -37.14 8.07 28.46
N ALA A 591 -37.24 7.38 29.60
CA ALA A 591 -36.29 7.49 30.69
C ALA A 591 -35.01 6.71 30.36
N HIS A 592 -33.86 7.38 30.51
CA HIS A 592 -32.53 6.83 30.26
C HIS A 592 -31.59 7.21 31.39
N LYS A 593 -30.74 6.26 31.80
CA LYS A 593 -29.62 6.50 32.72
C LYS A 593 -28.34 6.66 31.94
N VAL A 594 -27.80 7.87 31.91
CA VAL A 594 -26.52 8.19 31.26
C VAL A 594 -25.43 8.27 32.32
N LYS A 595 -24.38 7.47 32.19
CA LYS A 595 -23.22 7.50 33.10
C LYS A 595 -21.96 7.83 32.32
N LEU A 596 -21.26 8.88 32.76
CA LEU A 596 -19.99 9.34 32.22
C LEU A 596 -18.88 8.99 33.22
N ASN A 597 -17.83 8.33 32.75
CA ASN A 597 -16.70 7.93 33.58
C ASN A 597 -15.39 8.45 32.97
N ARG A 598 -14.57 9.10 33.77
CA ARG A 598 -13.28 9.66 33.38
C ARG A 598 -12.22 9.23 34.41
N PRO A 599 -11.13 8.57 33.99
CA PRO A 599 -10.06 8.17 34.90
C PRO A 599 -9.53 9.36 35.73
N GLY A 600 -9.43 9.19 37.05
CA GLY A 600 -8.98 10.23 38.00
C GLY A 600 -10.07 11.22 38.47
N TYR A 601 -11.33 11.02 38.05
CA TYR A 601 -12.46 11.88 38.41
C TYR A 601 -13.66 11.03 38.85
N ALA A 602 -14.55 11.61 39.67
CA ALA A 602 -15.78 10.97 40.08
C ALA A 602 -16.68 10.73 38.85
N SER A 603 -17.33 9.56 38.78
CA SER A 603 -18.26 9.27 37.69
C SER A 603 -19.53 10.09 37.85
N VAL A 604 -19.99 10.71 36.76
CA VAL A 604 -21.23 11.49 36.74
C VAL A 604 -22.37 10.61 36.23
N GLU A 605 -23.41 10.44 37.02
CA GLU A 605 -24.66 9.78 36.62
C GLU A 605 -25.77 10.82 36.41
N LEU A 606 -26.46 10.71 35.28
CA LEU A 606 -27.57 11.57 34.89
C LEU A 606 -28.78 10.70 34.55
N ASP A 607 -29.80 10.75 35.39
CA ASP A 607 -31.12 10.21 35.09
C ASP A 607 -31.91 11.27 34.32
N THR A 608 -32.23 10.99 33.06
CA THR A 608 -32.93 11.94 32.18
C THR A 608 -34.09 11.28 31.47
N THR A 609 -35.12 12.06 31.15
CA THR A 609 -36.22 11.62 30.30
C THR A 609 -36.14 12.40 29.00
N LEU A 610 -35.84 11.70 27.91
CA LEU A 610 -35.63 12.30 26.60
C LEU A 610 -36.92 12.26 25.78
N THR A 611 -37.23 13.37 25.11
CA THR A 611 -38.38 13.47 24.20
C THR A 611 -37.94 13.35 22.74
N ALA A 612 -38.82 12.89 21.85
CA ALA A 612 -38.56 12.85 20.40
C ALA A 612 -38.00 14.18 19.86
N GLY A 613 -36.91 14.10 19.09
CA GLY A 613 -36.22 15.24 18.49
C GLY A 613 -35.31 16.04 19.41
N GLN A 614 -35.27 15.74 20.72
CA GLN A 614 -34.40 16.44 21.65
C GLN A 614 -32.92 16.14 21.38
N GLY A 615 -32.11 17.18 21.23
CA GLY A 615 -30.66 17.11 21.41
C GLY A 615 -30.33 17.43 22.86
N LEU A 616 -29.73 16.50 23.60
CA LEU A 616 -29.23 16.76 24.94
C LEU A 616 -27.70 16.84 24.91
N ASP A 617 -27.18 18.04 25.08
CA ASP A 617 -25.75 18.27 25.24
C ASP A 617 -25.35 17.98 26.70
N LEU A 618 -24.39 17.09 26.88
CA LEU A 618 -23.88 16.69 28.19
C LEU A 618 -22.75 17.64 28.61
N PHE A 619 -22.92 18.31 29.75
CA PHE A 619 -21.92 19.20 30.37
C PHE A 619 -21.61 18.75 31.81
N PRO A 620 -20.90 17.62 32.00
CA PRO A 620 -20.56 17.16 33.34
C PRO A 620 -19.55 18.11 34.02
N ASP A 621 -19.79 18.41 35.29
CA ASP A 621 -18.78 18.99 36.18
C ASP A 621 -17.93 17.85 36.75
N TRP A 622 -16.61 17.93 36.54
CA TRP A 622 -15.69 16.83 36.86
C TRP A 622 -15.00 17.08 38.20
N GLU A 623 -15.42 16.38 39.24
CA GLU A 623 -14.75 16.41 40.54
C GLU A 623 -13.54 15.46 40.53
N ARG A 624 -12.36 15.98 40.90
CA ARG A 624 -11.13 15.18 40.97
C ARG A 624 -11.17 14.27 42.19
N VAL A 625 -10.76 13.02 42.00
CA VAL A 625 -10.56 12.09 43.12
C VAL A 625 -9.10 12.17 43.54
N THR A 626 -8.86 12.62 44.77
CA THR A 626 -7.52 12.65 45.41
C THR A 626 -7.50 11.73 46.62
N ALA A 627 -6.32 11.28 47.03
CA ALA A 627 -6.12 10.48 48.22
C ALA A 627 -4.75 10.79 48.88
N ASP A 628 -4.71 10.67 50.21
CA ASP A 628 -3.47 10.80 50.96
C ASP A 628 -2.66 9.50 50.87
N LEU A 629 -1.38 9.61 50.49
CA LEU A 629 -0.48 8.47 50.31
C LEU A 629 0.65 8.48 51.35
N ALA A 630 0.58 7.55 52.31
CA ALA A 630 1.66 7.34 53.28
C ALA A 630 2.82 6.55 52.66
N VAL A 631 4.04 7.11 52.72
CA VAL A 631 5.28 6.50 52.21
C VAL A 631 6.30 6.35 53.34
N THR A 632 6.83 5.14 53.51
CA THR A 632 7.82 4.80 54.54
C THR A 632 9.01 4.06 53.92
N SER A 633 10.18 4.18 54.52
CA SER A 633 11.35 3.38 54.15
C SER A 633 12.06 2.75 55.34
N ASP A 634 12.74 1.64 55.07
CA ASP A 634 13.63 0.96 56.02
C ASP A 634 15.05 0.89 55.43
N PRO A 635 16.04 1.64 55.97
CA PRO A 635 15.92 2.63 57.06
C PRO A 635 15.16 3.92 56.68
N PRO A 636 14.63 4.68 57.66
CA PRO A 636 13.91 5.94 57.42
C PRO A 636 14.84 7.10 57.02
N GLY A 637 14.27 8.17 56.46
CA GLY A 637 14.98 9.39 56.05
C GLY A 637 15.31 9.47 54.56
N ALA A 638 14.75 8.57 53.74
CA ALA A 638 14.93 8.57 52.29
C ALA A 638 14.14 9.72 51.67
N GLU A 639 14.76 10.47 50.75
CA GLU A 639 14.11 11.50 49.96
C GLU A 639 13.07 10.86 49.02
N VAL A 640 11.85 11.40 49.04
CA VAL A 640 10.69 10.90 48.29
C VAL A 640 10.41 11.83 47.12
N THR A 641 10.40 11.28 45.92
CA THR A 641 9.94 11.95 44.71
C THR A 641 8.74 11.19 44.12
N LEU A 642 7.71 11.92 43.69
CA LEU A 642 6.53 11.39 43.00
C LEU A 642 6.37 12.14 41.68
N ASP A 643 6.35 11.43 40.56
CA ASP A 643 6.28 11.99 39.20
C ASP A 643 7.32 13.11 38.97
N HIS A 644 8.55 12.84 39.41
CA HIS A 644 9.70 13.73 39.35
C HIS A 644 9.66 14.98 40.25
N ALA A 645 8.60 15.21 41.03
CA ALA A 645 8.55 16.26 42.04
C ALA A 645 9.06 15.76 43.39
N THR A 646 9.95 16.52 44.06
CA THR A 646 10.46 16.19 45.40
C THR A 646 9.51 16.69 46.49
N TRP A 647 9.13 15.79 47.39
CA TRP A 647 8.15 16.09 48.45
C TRP A 647 8.77 16.20 49.84
N GLY A 648 9.78 15.40 50.14
CA GLY A 648 10.36 15.39 51.49
C GLY A 648 11.10 14.10 51.78
N LYS A 649 11.14 13.69 53.06
CA LYS A 649 11.85 12.48 53.51
C LYS A 649 10.90 11.54 54.24
N THR A 650 11.11 10.23 54.10
CA THR A 650 10.34 9.20 54.81
C THR A 650 10.60 9.21 56.33
N PRO A 651 9.62 8.81 57.16
CA PRO A 651 8.22 8.55 56.81
C PRO A 651 7.45 9.86 56.53
N MET A 652 6.62 9.88 55.48
CA MET A 652 5.77 11.04 55.18
C MET A 652 4.44 10.63 54.56
N THR A 653 3.45 11.53 54.63
CA THR A 653 2.20 11.44 53.88
C THR A 653 2.22 12.48 52.78
N LEU A 654 1.89 12.08 51.55
CA LEU A 654 1.68 12.94 50.41
C LEU A 654 0.19 13.25 50.37
N ASP A 655 -0.19 14.49 50.67
CA ASP A 655 -1.59 14.89 50.70
C ASP A 655 -2.09 15.19 49.27
N ASP A 656 -3.38 14.95 49.01
CA ASP A 656 -4.06 15.26 47.76
C ASP A 656 -3.43 14.64 46.48
N VAL A 657 -2.90 13.42 46.57
CA VAL A 657 -2.35 12.74 45.39
C VAL A 657 -3.49 12.33 44.46
N PRO A 658 -3.46 12.70 43.16
CA PRO A 658 -4.49 12.29 42.21
C PRO A 658 -4.67 10.77 42.17
N ALA A 659 -5.89 10.29 41.97
CA ALA A 659 -6.10 8.86 41.73
C ALA A 659 -5.58 8.49 40.32
N GLY A 660 -4.72 7.48 40.24
CA GLY A 660 -4.05 7.10 38.99
C GLY A 660 -2.74 6.35 39.19
N GLU A 661 -2.01 6.12 38.10
CA GLU A 661 -0.66 5.56 38.13
C GLU A 661 0.37 6.68 38.35
N HIS A 662 1.27 6.48 39.31
CA HIS A 662 2.35 7.41 39.65
C HIS A 662 3.69 6.69 39.72
N GLU A 663 4.77 7.39 39.39
CA GLU A 663 6.14 6.89 39.59
C GLU A 663 6.71 7.44 40.90
N LEU A 664 6.87 6.56 41.88
CA LEU A 664 7.47 6.86 43.19
C LEU A 664 8.95 6.49 43.17
N GLU A 665 9.84 7.43 43.48
CA GLU A 665 11.27 7.20 43.64
C GLU A 665 11.73 7.59 45.06
N LEU A 666 12.49 6.69 45.69
CA LEU A 666 13.10 6.92 46.99
C LEU A 666 14.62 6.89 46.86
N SER A 667 15.30 7.88 47.45
CA SER A 667 16.75 8.01 47.44
C SER A 667 17.29 8.25 48.84
N LEU A 668 18.28 7.48 49.28
CA LEU A 668 18.92 7.64 50.58
C LEU A 668 20.45 7.54 50.42
N PRO A 669 21.25 8.38 51.10
CA PRO A 669 22.71 8.29 51.07
C PRO A 669 23.22 6.88 51.40
N ASP A 670 24.27 6.43 50.74
CA ASP A 670 24.87 5.09 50.87
C ASP A 670 23.92 3.92 50.53
N HIS A 671 22.74 4.18 49.95
CA HIS A 671 21.76 3.18 49.51
C HIS A 671 21.44 3.32 48.02
N GLU A 672 20.99 2.23 47.40
CA GLU A 672 20.53 2.23 46.01
C GLU A 672 19.15 2.90 45.92
N PRO A 673 18.93 3.83 44.96
CA PRO A 673 17.63 4.45 44.79
C PRO A 673 16.62 3.42 44.25
N VAL A 674 15.40 3.45 44.77
CA VAL A 674 14.32 2.54 44.33
C VAL A 674 13.26 3.33 43.61
N ARG A 675 12.98 2.95 42.36
CA ARG A 675 11.86 3.47 41.55
C ARG A 675 10.76 2.43 41.48
N ARG A 676 9.51 2.84 41.71
CA ARG A 676 8.35 1.96 41.74
C ARG A 676 7.12 2.67 41.17
N ARG A 677 6.46 2.03 40.19
CA ARG A 677 5.12 2.44 39.77
C ARG A 677 4.09 2.01 40.81
N ILE A 678 3.22 2.92 41.22
CA ILE A 678 2.17 2.72 42.21
C ILE A 678 0.83 3.24 41.67
N THR A 679 -0.25 2.56 42.03
CA THR A 679 -1.61 3.02 41.72
C THR A 679 -2.21 3.66 42.97
N VAL A 680 -2.58 4.93 42.88
CA VAL A 680 -3.29 5.67 43.92
C VAL A 680 -4.79 5.56 43.66
N THR A 681 -5.51 5.13 44.68
CA THR A 681 -6.97 5.01 44.77
C THR A 681 -7.46 5.69 46.05
N GLU A 682 -8.77 5.92 46.19
CA GLU A 682 -9.39 6.52 47.39
C GLU A 682 -9.05 5.80 48.71
N THR A 683 -8.67 4.51 48.64
CA THR A 683 -8.30 3.69 49.81
C THR A 683 -6.87 3.15 49.71
N SER A 684 -5.94 3.94 49.18
CA SER A 684 -4.55 3.52 49.01
C SER A 684 -3.91 3.07 50.32
N ARG A 685 -3.24 1.92 50.28
CA ARG A 685 -2.48 1.41 51.43
C ARG A 685 -1.11 2.11 51.51
N PRO A 686 -0.53 2.24 52.72
CA PRO A 686 0.81 2.77 52.87
C PRO A 686 1.85 2.00 52.04
N VAL A 687 2.73 2.73 51.36
CA VAL A 687 3.84 2.16 50.58
C VAL A 687 5.08 2.11 51.46
N ALA A 688 5.53 0.90 51.77
CA ALA A 688 6.76 0.66 52.52
C ALA A 688 7.83 0.07 51.60
N ILE A 689 9.01 0.69 51.56
CA ILE A 689 10.12 0.27 50.71
C ILE A 689 11.37 0.02 51.56
N LYS A 690 11.91 -1.19 51.45
CA LYS A 690 13.20 -1.54 52.06
C LYS A 690 14.34 -1.09 51.14
N MET A 691 15.25 -0.27 51.66
CA MET A 691 16.38 0.27 50.90
C MET A 691 17.59 -0.66 51.08
N THR A 692 18.32 -0.92 49.97
CA THR A 692 19.53 -1.74 49.99
C THR A 692 20.75 -0.84 50.02
N ARG A 693 21.74 -1.12 50.89
CA ARG A 693 23.01 -0.36 50.88
C ARG A 693 23.74 -0.51 49.55
N SER A 694 24.20 0.61 49.00
CA SER A 694 25.10 0.65 47.86
C SER A 694 26.41 -0.08 48.19
N ARG A 695 27.07 -0.62 47.17
CA ARG A 695 28.41 -1.21 47.30
C ARG A 695 29.44 -0.34 46.57
N GLY A 696 30.60 -0.11 47.18
CA GLY A 696 31.76 0.55 46.57
C GLY A 696 32.96 -0.39 46.47
N THR A 697 34.01 0.00 45.74
CA THR A 697 35.28 -0.75 45.70
C THR A 697 36.38 -0.01 46.45
N VAL A 698 37.21 -0.69 47.23
CA VAL A 698 38.38 -0.09 47.91
C VAL A 698 39.64 -0.78 47.42
N GLN A 699 40.62 -0.01 46.98
CA GLN A 699 41.95 -0.53 46.65
C GLN A 699 42.83 -0.48 47.90
N VAL A 700 43.39 -1.60 48.33
CA VAL A 700 44.26 -1.70 49.51
C VAL A 700 45.63 -2.20 49.07
N ASN A 701 46.66 -1.40 49.25
CA ASN A 701 48.04 -1.74 48.96
C ASN A 701 48.87 -1.76 50.26
N SER A 702 49.98 -2.51 50.25
CA SER A 702 50.93 -2.47 51.36
C SER A 702 52.38 -2.54 50.88
N THR A 703 53.28 -2.08 51.75
CA THR A 703 54.73 -2.20 51.56
C THR A 703 55.34 -2.92 52.77
N PRO A 704 55.87 -4.14 52.62
CA PRO A 704 55.88 -4.96 51.41
C PRO A 704 54.48 -5.45 50.99
N PRO A 705 54.25 -5.77 49.70
CA PRO A 705 52.98 -6.32 49.21
C PRO A 705 52.73 -7.75 49.72
N GLY A 706 51.52 -8.27 49.53
CA GLY A 706 51.12 -9.61 49.96
C GLY A 706 50.78 -9.71 51.45
N ALA A 707 50.38 -8.60 52.09
CA ALA A 707 49.81 -8.63 53.43
C ALA A 707 48.36 -9.13 53.36
N THR A 708 47.97 -10.02 54.26
CA THR A 708 46.60 -10.52 54.35
C THR A 708 45.69 -9.40 54.83
N VAL A 709 44.66 -9.09 54.04
CA VAL A 709 43.65 -8.09 54.36
C VAL A 709 42.48 -8.75 55.08
N ARG A 710 42.14 -8.27 56.28
CA ARG A 710 41.00 -8.72 57.07
C ARG A 710 40.02 -7.58 57.33
N ILE A 711 38.72 -7.89 57.27
CA ILE A 711 37.60 -7.00 57.60
C ILE A 711 36.65 -7.76 58.51
N ASP A 712 36.29 -7.16 59.64
CA ASP A 712 35.47 -7.78 60.70
C ASP A 712 36.00 -9.16 61.13
N GLY A 713 37.33 -9.30 61.17
CA GLY A 713 38.03 -10.55 61.50
C GLY A 713 38.08 -11.61 60.38
N ARG A 714 37.41 -11.40 59.24
CA ARG A 714 37.40 -12.34 58.10
C ARG A 714 38.43 -11.96 57.04
N ARG A 715 39.14 -12.96 56.51
CA ARG A 715 40.14 -12.79 55.42
C ARG A 715 39.45 -12.46 54.10
N GLN A 716 39.84 -11.35 53.48
CA GLN A 716 39.26 -10.82 52.23
C GLN A 716 40.21 -10.91 51.03
N GLY A 717 41.51 -11.11 51.26
CA GLY A 717 42.50 -11.23 50.19
C GLY A 717 43.92 -10.91 50.68
N ALA A 718 44.84 -10.68 49.75
CA ALA A 718 46.18 -10.17 50.03
C ALA A 718 46.47 -8.93 49.18
N THR A 719 47.22 -7.96 49.71
CA THR A 719 47.54 -6.70 49.01
C THR A 719 48.47 -6.91 47.81
N PRO A 720 48.36 -6.13 46.71
CA PRO A 720 47.31 -5.16 46.43
C PRO A 720 45.95 -5.85 46.18
N ALA A 721 44.88 -5.41 46.86
CA ALA A 721 43.56 -6.02 46.80
C ALA A 721 42.48 -4.98 46.49
N THR A 722 41.58 -5.29 45.55
CA THR A 722 40.36 -4.51 45.31
C THR A 722 39.19 -5.19 46.01
N LEU A 723 38.62 -4.55 47.03
CA LEU A 723 37.55 -5.13 47.86
C LEU A 723 36.21 -4.46 47.56
N ARG A 724 35.16 -5.24 47.27
CA ARG A 724 33.79 -4.74 47.15
C ARG A 724 33.11 -4.78 48.51
N LEU A 725 32.82 -3.63 49.08
CA LEU A 725 32.31 -3.47 50.43
C LEU A 725 31.02 -2.66 50.42
N SER A 726 30.18 -2.88 51.44
CA SER A 726 28.97 -2.08 51.61
C SER A 726 29.34 -0.65 51.97
N ALA A 727 28.62 0.32 51.44
CA ALA A 727 28.84 1.72 51.73
C ALA A 727 28.68 2.02 53.25
N GLY A 728 29.55 2.90 53.76
CA GLY A 728 29.70 3.20 55.18
C GLY A 728 31.15 3.10 55.70
N LYS A 729 31.31 3.20 57.03
CA LYS A 729 32.62 3.06 57.70
C LYS A 729 33.00 1.60 57.91
N THR A 730 34.25 1.25 57.66
CA THR A 730 34.80 -0.11 57.84
C THR A 730 36.26 -0.05 58.29
N THR A 731 36.67 -0.99 59.14
CA THR A 731 38.05 -1.14 59.61
C THR A 731 38.74 -2.29 58.87
N ILE A 732 39.90 -1.99 58.28
CA ILE A 732 40.74 -2.91 57.53
C ILE A 732 42.01 -3.19 58.33
N VAL A 733 42.28 -4.46 58.61
CA VAL A 733 43.50 -4.93 59.30
C VAL A 733 44.39 -5.63 58.29
N LEU A 734 45.65 -5.23 58.21
CA LEU A 734 46.68 -5.87 57.41
C LEU A 734 47.61 -6.66 58.33
N ASP A 735 47.74 -7.94 58.02
CA ASP A 735 48.56 -8.91 58.75
C ASP A 735 49.54 -9.57 57.77
N LYS A 736 50.82 -9.51 58.07
CA LYS A 736 51.86 -10.18 57.29
C LYS A 736 52.81 -10.87 58.27
N PRO A 737 53.15 -12.16 58.07
CA PRO A 737 54.13 -12.84 58.90
C PRO A 737 55.42 -12.05 59.06
N MET A 738 56.02 -12.11 60.25
CA MET A 738 57.26 -11.40 60.60
C MET A 738 57.16 -9.87 60.48
N HIS A 739 55.94 -9.31 60.44
CA HIS A 739 55.70 -7.88 60.48
C HIS A 739 54.59 -7.55 61.49
N ARG A 740 54.64 -6.36 62.09
CA ARG A 740 53.58 -5.88 62.99
C ARG A 740 52.29 -5.60 62.23
N ASN A 741 51.16 -6.06 62.78
CA ASN A 741 49.83 -5.80 62.23
C ASN A 741 49.52 -4.29 62.18
N ALA A 742 48.94 -3.85 61.06
CA ALA A 742 48.51 -2.46 60.87
C ALA A 742 46.98 -2.37 60.69
N THR A 743 46.34 -1.36 61.28
CA THR A 743 44.88 -1.16 61.22
C THR A 743 44.53 0.22 60.64
N ARG A 744 43.57 0.29 59.70
CA ARG A 744 43.09 1.53 59.05
C ARG A 744 41.56 1.57 58.98
N GLU A 745 40.95 2.73 59.24
CA GLU A 745 39.51 2.97 59.03
C GLU A 745 39.28 3.66 57.68
N VAL A 746 38.29 3.21 56.91
CA VAL A 746 37.90 3.79 55.62
C VAL A 746 36.39 4.01 55.56
N HIS A 747 35.97 5.10 54.95
CA HIS A 747 34.57 5.38 54.60
C HIS A 747 34.38 5.17 53.10
N ILE A 748 33.31 4.48 52.71
CA ILE A 748 33.06 4.08 51.32
C ILE A 748 31.72 4.66 50.92
N GLY A 749 31.72 5.70 50.08
CA GLY A 749 30.50 6.29 49.50
C GLY A 749 30.02 5.56 48.25
N ARG A 750 28.85 5.96 47.74
CA ARG A 750 28.25 5.44 46.51
C ARG A 750 29.13 5.73 45.29
N GLY A 751 29.66 4.69 44.66
CA GLY A 751 30.50 4.81 43.45
C GLY A 751 31.90 5.35 43.71
N GLU A 752 32.30 5.51 44.98
CA GLU A 752 33.66 5.92 45.34
C GLU A 752 34.61 4.73 45.32
N ASN A 753 35.85 4.99 44.87
CA ASN A 753 36.91 4.00 44.76
C ASN A 753 38.18 4.39 45.56
N PRO A 754 38.13 4.52 46.90
CA PRO A 754 39.28 5.00 47.66
C PRO A 754 40.46 4.00 47.65
N THR A 755 41.67 4.54 47.69
CA THR A 755 42.93 3.78 47.77
C THR A 755 43.57 3.96 49.14
N ILE A 756 44.05 2.87 49.75
CA ILE A 756 44.73 2.84 51.05
C ILE A 756 46.12 2.21 50.87
N ASP A 757 47.18 2.94 51.23
CA ASP A 757 48.56 2.45 51.20
C ASP A 757 49.12 2.32 52.64
N VAL A 758 49.69 1.16 52.98
CA VAL A 758 50.18 0.87 54.36
C VAL A 758 51.57 0.22 54.36
N THR A 759 52.55 0.83 55.04
CA THR A 759 53.88 0.23 55.27
C THR A 759 53.91 -0.58 56.56
N LEU A 760 54.37 -1.82 56.53
CA LEU A 760 54.46 -2.74 57.68
C LEU A 760 55.89 -2.82 58.23
N GLU A 761 56.06 -2.82 59.56
CA GLU A 761 57.37 -2.90 60.25
C GLU A 761 57.79 -4.36 60.53
N PRO A 762 59.03 -4.79 60.21
CA PRO A 762 59.49 -6.18 60.40
C PRO A 762 59.94 -6.54 61.83
N GLU A 763 59.91 -7.83 62.18
CA GLU A 763 60.27 -8.41 63.50
C GLU A 763 61.13 -9.71 63.31
N GLY A 764 62.49 -9.64 63.39
CA GLY A 764 63.42 -10.81 63.36
C GLY A 764 64.90 -10.50 63.01
N ALA A 765 65.78 -11.53 62.87
CA ALA A 765 67.23 -11.45 62.59
C ALA A 765 67.56 -11.64 61.08
N ALA A 766 68.52 -10.89 60.52
CA ALA A 766 68.75 -10.84 59.07
C ALA A 766 69.84 -11.83 58.58
N VAL A 767 69.56 -12.64 57.56
CA VAL A 767 70.51 -13.60 56.97
C VAL A 767 70.62 -13.36 55.47
N ASP A 768 71.83 -13.08 54.97
CA ASP A 768 72.14 -12.92 53.54
C ASP A 768 72.66 -14.25 52.97
N ILE A 769 72.07 -14.75 51.89
CA ILE A 769 72.25 -16.14 51.43
C ILE A 769 72.48 -16.13 49.93
N VAL A 770 73.65 -16.56 49.47
CA VAL A 770 74.11 -16.50 48.07
C VAL A 770 74.38 -17.90 47.52
N SER A 771 73.90 -18.20 46.30
CA SER A 771 74.18 -19.47 45.62
C SER A 771 74.92 -19.27 44.28
N THR A 772 75.64 -20.30 43.84
CA THR A 772 76.32 -20.37 42.54
C THR A 772 75.95 -21.68 41.83
N PRO A 773 75.17 -21.68 40.74
CA PRO A 773 74.56 -20.53 40.09
C PRO A 773 73.53 -19.81 40.98
N PRO A 774 73.30 -18.49 40.78
CA PRO A 774 72.28 -17.75 41.49
C PRO A 774 70.88 -18.20 41.04
N GLY A 775 69.95 -18.27 41.98
CA GLY A 775 68.57 -18.70 41.80
C GLY A 775 68.28 -20.01 42.51
N ALA A 776 69.02 -20.39 43.56
CA ALA A 776 68.68 -21.55 44.37
C ALA A 776 67.51 -21.24 45.30
N THR A 777 66.48 -22.07 45.26
CA THR A 777 65.40 -22.10 46.23
C THR A 777 65.99 -22.30 47.63
N VAL A 778 65.68 -21.40 48.54
CA VAL A 778 66.24 -21.40 49.89
C VAL A 778 65.21 -21.92 50.88
N THR A 779 65.56 -22.83 51.76
CA THR A 779 64.72 -23.35 52.85
C THR A 779 65.44 -23.18 54.17
N ILE A 780 64.80 -22.61 55.19
CA ILE A 780 65.37 -22.42 56.53
C ILE A 780 64.45 -23.13 57.54
N GLY A 781 65.00 -24.09 58.28
CA GLY A 781 64.22 -25.02 59.10
C GLY A 781 63.31 -25.89 58.23
N SER A 782 62.00 -25.79 58.45
CA SER A 782 60.98 -26.44 57.63
C SER A 782 60.32 -25.50 56.60
N GLU A 783 60.74 -24.22 56.54
CA GLU A 783 60.08 -23.19 55.75
C GLU A 783 60.92 -22.78 54.54
N GLN A 784 60.35 -22.88 53.34
CA GLN A 784 60.98 -22.47 52.10
C GLN A 784 60.74 -20.98 51.85
N LEU A 785 61.81 -20.21 51.66
CA LEU A 785 61.75 -18.80 51.31
C LEU A 785 61.22 -18.61 49.88
N PRO A 786 60.46 -17.53 49.65
CA PRO A 786 59.91 -17.22 48.34
C PRO A 786 60.98 -16.71 47.35
N GLU A 787 61.99 -16.01 47.84
CA GLU A 787 63.10 -15.53 47.02
C GLU A 787 64.23 -16.57 46.97
N LYS A 788 64.85 -16.70 45.80
CA LYS A 788 65.97 -17.61 45.58
C LYS A 788 67.30 -16.87 45.80
N ALA A 789 68.34 -17.56 46.27
CA ALA A 789 69.65 -16.95 46.57
C ALA A 789 70.31 -16.32 45.32
N PRO A 790 71.00 -15.15 45.34
CA PRO A 790 71.24 -14.27 46.47
C PRO A 790 69.96 -13.65 47.01
N THR A 791 69.66 -13.88 48.29
CA THR A 791 68.49 -13.30 48.96
C THR A 791 68.81 -12.99 50.42
N LYS A 792 68.06 -12.04 50.98
CA LYS A 792 68.11 -11.69 52.40
C LYS A 792 66.82 -12.15 53.08
N ALA A 793 66.96 -12.94 54.12
CA ALA A 793 65.85 -13.48 54.90
C ALA A 793 65.84 -12.85 56.29
N THR A 794 64.65 -12.63 56.85
CA THR A 794 64.51 -12.31 58.27
C THR A 794 64.00 -13.56 58.99
N VAL A 795 64.82 -14.12 59.87
CA VAL A 795 64.60 -15.42 60.52
C VAL A 795 64.41 -15.20 62.02
N VAL A 796 63.52 -15.97 62.64
CA VAL A 796 63.31 -15.94 64.10
C VAL A 796 64.57 -16.42 64.84
N PRO A 797 64.90 -15.86 66.02
CA PRO A 797 66.08 -16.30 66.80
C PRO A 797 65.99 -17.78 67.18
N GLY A 798 67.09 -18.53 67.02
CA GLY A 798 67.14 -19.98 67.27
C GLY A 798 68.09 -20.72 66.33
N GLN A 799 68.09 -22.05 66.43
CA GLN A 799 68.85 -22.94 65.54
C GLN A 799 67.95 -23.44 64.40
N HIS A 800 68.43 -23.34 63.16
CA HIS A 800 67.68 -23.63 61.94
C HIS A 800 68.53 -24.38 60.92
N THR A 801 67.95 -25.26 60.10
CA THR A 801 68.67 -25.93 59.01
C THR A 801 68.42 -25.22 57.68
N LEU A 802 69.45 -24.67 57.05
CA LEU A 802 69.40 -24.07 55.72
C LEU A 802 69.56 -25.15 54.64
N THR A 803 68.68 -25.19 53.64
CA THR A 803 68.78 -26.02 52.44
C THR A 803 68.66 -25.13 51.20
N LEU A 804 69.54 -25.30 50.21
CA LEU A 804 69.53 -24.60 48.92
C LEU A 804 69.31 -25.63 47.81
N SER A 805 68.19 -25.52 47.10
CA SER A 805 67.79 -26.44 46.02
C SER A 805 67.52 -25.65 44.75
N MET A 806 68.05 -26.03 43.60
CA MET A 806 67.68 -25.41 42.33
C MET A 806 67.04 -26.47 41.45
N ASP A 807 66.05 -26.08 40.63
CA ASP A 807 65.48 -27.00 39.64
C ASP A 807 66.63 -27.54 38.79
N ASP A 808 66.54 -28.82 38.50
CA ASP A 808 67.57 -29.56 37.80
C ASP A 808 68.92 -29.61 38.57
N HIS A 809 69.05 -29.21 39.84
CA HIS A 809 70.35 -29.32 40.55
C HIS A 809 70.29 -30.11 41.87
N GLU A 810 71.40 -30.78 42.24
CA GLU A 810 71.52 -31.42 43.56
C GLU A 810 71.44 -30.40 44.71
N PRO A 811 70.64 -30.65 45.77
CA PRO A 811 70.42 -29.70 46.86
C PRO A 811 71.57 -29.66 47.90
N TYR A 812 71.95 -28.46 48.34
CA TYR A 812 72.95 -28.18 49.39
C TYR A 812 72.29 -27.96 50.77
N THR A 813 72.86 -28.43 51.89
CA THR A 813 72.28 -28.26 53.25
C THR A 813 73.33 -27.88 54.32
N GLU A 814 73.00 -26.95 55.22
CA GLU A 814 73.84 -26.44 56.33
C GLU A 814 72.99 -26.14 57.60
N THR A 815 73.55 -26.12 58.82
CA THR A 815 72.82 -25.71 60.05
C THR A 815 73.27 -24.35 60.58
N LEU A 816 72.33 -23.44 60.78
CA LEU A 816 72.49 -22.05 61.26
C LEU A 816 72.06 -21.91 62.73
N THR A 817 72.69 -21.02 63.49
CA THR A 817 72.25 -20.59 64.83
C THR A 817 72.28 -19.07 64.86
N LEU A 818 71.15 -18.44 65.20
CA LEU A 818 70.91 -17.00 65.05
C LEU A 818 70.38 -16.40 66.36
N ALA A 819 70.97 -15.29 66.82
CA ALA A 819 70.48 -14.53 67.97
C ALA A 819 69.47 -13.44 67.57
N ASP A 820 68.77 -12.82 68.53
CA ASP A 820 67.85 -11.71 68.25
C ASP A 820 68.60 -10.49 67.70
N ARG A 821 68.12 -9.95 66.57
CA ARG A 821 68.74 -8.88 65.77
C ARG A 821 70.13 -9.19 65.20
N ASP A 822 70.48 -10.46 65.08
CA ASP A 822 71.76 -10.92 64.50
C ASP A 822 71.81 -10.74 62.96
N ALA A 823 73.02 -10.69 62.38
CA ALA A 823 73.24 -10.54 60.94
C ALA A 823 74.32 -11.50 60.41
N LYS A 824 74.00 -12.39 59.46
CA LYS A 824 74.91 -13.47 58.98
C LYS A 824 74.87 -13.66 57.45
N GLU A 825 76.00 -13.95 56.81
CA GLU A 825 76.10 -14.20 55.35
C GLU A 825 76.52 -15.67 55.05
N ILE A 826 75.87 -16.32 54.06
CA ILE A 826 76.10 -17.72 53.65
C ILE A 826 76.31 -17.81 52.12
N ARG A 827 77.26 -18.63 51.65
CA ARG A 827 77.59 -18.82 50.22
C ARG A 827 77.72 -20.31 49.84
N ALA A 828 77.00 -20.79 48.81
CA ALA A 828 77.01 -22.19 48.38
C ALA A 828 77.01 -22.39 46.84
N THR A 829 77.35 -23.59 46.35
CA THR A 829 77.44 -23.92 44.90
C THR A 829 76.66 -25.21 44.54
N LEU A 830 75.84 -25.22 43.47
CA LEU A 830 74.92 -26.33 43.05
C LEU A 830 75.25 -26.88 41.63
N GLN A 831 74.85 -28.13 41.27
CA GLN A 831 75.17 -28.83 39.96
C GLN A 831 73.91 -29.35 39.16
N HIS A 832 73.74 -29.17 37.81
CA HIS A 832 72.48 -29.15 36.91
C HIS A 832 72.01 -30.46 36.11
N GLU A 833 70.72 -30.56 35.63
CA GLU A 833 69.93 -31.54 34.79
C GLU A 833 69.20 -30.85 33.56
N THR A 834 68.64 -31.53 32.52
CA THR A 834 68.28 -30.92 31.18
C THR A 834 66.77 -30.70 30.83
N GLN A 835 66.37 -29.56 30.20
CA GLN A 835 64.96 -29.16 29.84
C GLN A 835 64.72 -28.58 28.41
N LEU A 836 63.50 -28.77 27.83
CA LEU A 836 63.04 -28.26 26.52
C LEU A 836 61.68 -27.52 26.59
N VAL A 837 61.54 -26.34 25.97
CA VAL A 837 60.29 -25.56 25.83
C VAL A 837 59.91 -25.39 24.36
N VAL A 838 58.65 -25.61 24.00
CA VAL A 838 58.13 -25.40 22.64
C VAL A 838 56.93 -24.45 22.65
N THR A 839 56.95 -23.40 21.83
CA THR A 839 55.87 -22.42 21.67
C THR A 839 55.43 -22.25 20.21
N SER A 840 54.26 -21.64 19.98
CA SER A 840 53.82 -21.26 18.63
C SER A 840 53.05 -19.94 18.60
N ASP A 841 53.02 -19.29 17.44
CA ASP A 841 52.14 -18.15 17.13
C ASP A 841 51.18 -18.51 15.97
N PRO A 842 49.86 -18.60 16.22
CA PRO A 842 49.19 -18.38 17.51
C PRO A 842 49.43 -19.54 18.50
N PRO A 843 49.28 -19.31 19.82
CA PRO A 843 49.45 -20.35 20.84
C PRO A 843 48.29 -21.37 20.80
N GLY A 844 48.47 -22.54 21.44
CA GLY A 844 47.47 -23.62 21.46
C GLY A 844 47.47 -24.51 20.22
N ALA A 845 48.51 -24.42 19.38
CA ALA A 845 48.66 -25.29 18.21
C ALA A 845 49.08 -26.71 18.64
N GLU A 846 48.62 -27.70 17.90
CA GLU A 846 49.08 -29.09 18.08
C GLU A 846 50.46 -29.21 17.44
N VAL A 847 51.46 -29.62 18.23
CA VAL A 847 52.85 -29.75 17.82
C VAL A 847 53.35 -31.19 17.99
N ALA A 848 53.80 -31.80 16.90
CA ALA A 848 54.46 -33.10 16.91
C ALA A 848 55.98 -32.92 17.00
N LEU A 849 56.61 -33.55 18.00
CA LEU A 849 58.06 -33.41 18.29
C LEU A 849 58.83 -34.71 17.99
N GLY A 850 58.55 -35.32 16.84
CA GLY A 850 59.17 -36.59 16.43
C GLY A 850 58.95 -37.72 17.45
N ALA A 851 60.04 -38.31 17.95
CA ALA A 851 59.99 -39.39 18.93
C ALA A 851 59.53 -38.95 20.34
N LEU A 852 59.43 -37.65 20.60
CA LEU A 852 58.98 -37.08 21.89
C LEU A 852 57.45 -36.97 21.99
N GLY A 853 56.72 -37.37 20.94
CA GLY A 853 55.26 -37.40 20.90
C GLY A 853 54.61 -36.07 20.49
N THR A 854 53.28 -36.04 20.55
CA THR A 854 52.45 -34.89 20.17
C THR A 854 51.94 -34.16 21.40
N HIS A 855 52.04 -32.82 21.37
CA HIS A 855 51.71 -31.93 22.48
C HIS A 855 50.93 -30.71 21.99
N ARG A 856 50.49 -29.83 22.89
CA ARG A 856 49.93 -28.50 22.56
C ARG A 856 50.85 -27.40 23.06
N THR A 857 51.05 -26.37 22.25
CA THR A 857 51.91 -25.24 22.61
C THR A 857 51.18 -24.24 23.52
N PRO A 858 51.86 -23.62 24.52
CA PRO A 858 53.22 -23.91 24.93
C PRO A 858 53.33 -25.20 25.76
N VAL A 859 54.39 -25.99 25.55
CA VAL A 859 54.69 -27.21 26.32
C VAL A 859 56.13 -27.18 26.86
N LEU A 860 56.34 -27.69 28.08
CA LEU A 860 57.65 -27.89 28.73
C LEU A 860 57.88 -29.39 28.94
N LEU A 861 59.01 -29.91 28.46
CA LEU A 861 59.45 -31.29 28.66
C LEU A 861 60.74 -31.31 29.49
N ARG A 862 60.79 -32.13 30.55
CA ARG A 862 61.96 -32.36 31.43
C ARG A 862 62.60 -33.72 31.13
N ASP A 863 63.89 -33.90 31.47
CA ASP A 863 64.68 -35.14 31.25
C ASP A 863 64.78 -35.59 29.79
N VAL A 864 64.83 -34.63 28.87
CA VAL A 864 64.88 -34.92 27.44
C VAL A 864 66.31 -35.22 27.01
N ARG A 865 66.53 -36.35 26.32
CA ARG A 865 67.87 -36.74 25.85
C ARG A 865 68.40 -35.74 24.82
N PRO A 866 69.67 -35.30 24.96
CA PRO A 866 70.33 -34.48 23.95
C PRO A 866 70.33 -35.15 22.57
N GLY A 867 70.11 -34.36 21.52
CA GLY A 867 69.98 -34.86 20.14
C GLY A 867 69.18 -33.92 19.22
N SER A 868 69.09 -34.26 17.92
CA SER A 868 68.34 -33.47 16.93
C SER A 868 66.94 -34.03 16.68
N TYR A 869 65.95 -33.14 16.60
CA TYR A 869 64.52 -33.43 16.46
C TYR A 869 63.87 -32.50 15.41
N THR A 870 62.63 -32.79 15.01
CA THR A 870 61.83 -31.92 14.15
C THR A 870 60.51 -31.63 14.84
N ALA A 871 60.09 -30.36 14.81
CA ALA A 871 58.81 -29.91 15.34
C ALA A 871 57.86 -29.54 14.19
N GLU A 872 56.67 -30.14 14.16
CA GLU A 872 55.61 -29.86 13.19
C GLU A 872 54.37 -29.33 13.91
N ALA A 873 54.00 -28.07 13.67
CA ALA A 873 52.82 -27.45 14.27
C ALA A 873 51.68 -27.25 13.27
N SER A 874 50.45 -27.52 13.71
CA SER A 874 49.23 -27.27 12.93
C SER A 874 48.08 -26.79 13.81
N THR A 875 47.22 -25.92 13.25
CA THR A 875 45.97 -25.49 13.89
C THR A 875 44.94 -25.05 12.85
N ARG A 876 43.65 -25.02 13.23
CA ARG A 876 42.54 -24.72 12.30
C ARG A 876 42.63 -23.29 11.78
N GLY A 877 42.45 -23.13 10.46
CA GLY A 877 42.47 -21.82 9.82
C GLY A 877 43.86 -21.28 9.51
N TYR A 878 44.91 -22.02 9.81
CA TYR A 878 46.31 -21.67 9.54
C TYR A 878 47.02 -22.76 8.72
N SER A 879 48.07 -22.40 8.00
CA SER A 879 48.92 -23.37 7.28
C SER A 879 49.91 -24.03 8.26
N PRO A 880 50.14 -25.36 8.19
CA PRO A 880 51.13 -26.04 9.02
C PRO A 880 52.54 -25.49 8.84
N SER A 881 53.36 -25.56 9.89
CA SER A 881 54.75 -25.10 9.91
C SER A 881 55.66 -26.17 10.51
N SER A 882 56.85 -26.38 9.94
CA SER A 882 57.80 -27.40 10.38
C SER A 882 59.22 -26.82 10.48
N ALA A 883 59.93 -27.12 11.56
CA ALA A 883 61.31 -26.70 11.75
C ALA A 883 62.15 -27.76 12.50
N PRO A 884 63.39 -28.05 12.06
CA PRO A 884 64.32 -28.86 12.83
C PRO A 884 64.89 -28.07 14.02
N PHE A 885 65.19 -28.76 15.12
CA PHE A 885 65.86 -28.19 16.30
C PHE A 885 66.80 -29.21 16.96
N THR A 886 67.76 -28.74 17.74
CA THR A 886 68.69 -29.60 18.50
C THR A 886 68.55 -29.28 19.98
N ILE A 887 68.66 -30.32 20.82
CA ILE A 887 68.67 -30.20 22.27
C ILE A 887 70.12 -30.36 22.72
N ASP A 888 70.74 -29.27 23.16
CA ASP A 888 72.09 -29.27 23.69
C ASP A 888 72.11 -29.60 25.20
N PRO A 889 73.09 -30.39 25.68
CA PRO A 889 73.21 -30.73 27.10
C PRO A 889 73.58 -29.50 27.94
N ASN A 890 73.01 -29.39 29.14
CA ASN A 890 73.21 -28.31 30.12
C ASN A 890 72.70 -26.92 29.71
N GLU A 891 71.78 -26.84 28.74
CA GLU A 891 71.10 -25.60 28.35
C GLU A 891 69.57 -25.77 28.30
N ARG A 892 68.85 -24.66 28.53
CA ARG A 892 67.40 -24.61 28.32
C ARG A 892 67.13 -24.37 26.84
N ASN A 893 66.62 -25.39 26.16
CA ASN A 893 66.37 -25.34 24.72
C ASN A 893 64.96 -24.78 24.45
N VAL A 894 64.81 -23.84 23.51
CA VAL A 894 63.53 -23.19 23.15
C VAL A 894 63.28 -23.31 21.65
N VAL A 895 62.06 -23.71 21.28
CA VAL A 895 61.62 -23.84 19.88
C VAL A 895 60.34 -23.03 19.67
N ASP A 896 60.37 -22.08 18.74
CA ASP A 896 59.23 -21.22 18.42
C ASP A 896 58.75 -21.44 16.97
N LEU A 897 57.47 -21.73 16.79
CA LEU A 897 56.87 -22.03 15.48
C LEU A 897 55.82 -20.98 15.10
N ALA A 898 56.03 -20.28 13.98
CA ALA A 898 55.05 -19.33 13.44
C ALA A 898 54.19 -19.96 12.34
N LEU A 899 52.87 -19.89 12.47
CA LEU A 899 51.91 -20.36 11.46
C LEU A 899 51.32 -19.19 10.68
N THR A 900 51.06 -19.39 9.39
CA THR A 900 50.48 -18.34 8.53
C THR A 900 48.95 -18.47 8.43
N PRO A 901 48.17 -17.38 8.57
CA PRO A 901 46.73 -17.41 8.41
C PRO A 901 46.31 -17.88 7.01
N GLY A 902 45.28 -18.72 6.94
CA GLY A 902 44.67 -19.13 5.67
C GLY A 902 43.99 -17.97 4.94
N SER A 903 43.91 -18.06 3.60
CA SER A 903 43.36 -17.01 2.72
C SER A 903 41.94 -16.57 3.12
N GLY A 904 41.70 -15.25 3.17
CA GLY A 904 40.35 -14.68 3.36
C GLY A 904 39.40 -14.98 2.20
N VAL A 905 39.93 -15.12 0.97
CA VAL A 905 39.13 -15.44 -0.23
C VAL A 905 38.52 -16.85 -0.14
N SER A 906 39.29 -17.83 0.34
CA SER A 906 38.79 -19.21 0.45
C SER A 906 37.68 -19.33 1.50
N ARG A 907 37.73 -18.51 2.56
CA ARG A 907 36.68 -18.44 3.58
C ARG A 907 35.45 -17.72 3.05
N ALA A 908 35.62 -16.61 2.33
CA ALA A 908 34.51 -15.91 1.68
C ALA A 908 33.74 -16.80 0.70
N LEU A 909 34.44 -17.58 -0.15
CA LEU A 909 33.82 -18.52 -1.09
C LEU A 909 33.02 -19.63 -0.38
N ARG A 910 33.55 -20.14 0.74
CA ARG A 910 32.82 -21.14 1.57
C ARG A 910 31.56 -20.55 2.19
N SER A 911 31.63 -19.32 2.70
CA SER A 911 30.46 -18.61 3.25
C SER A 911 29.46 -18.15 2.19
N ALA A 912 29.91 -17.94 0.95
CA ALA A 912 29.02 -17.65 -0.17
C ALA A 912 28.22 -18.89 -0.58
N ALA A 913 28.87 -20.07 -0.58
CA ALA A 913 28.21 -21.35 -0.88
C ALA A 913 27.25 -21.79 0.24
N VAL A 914 27.69 -21.72 1.50
CA VAL A 914 26.87 -22.03 2.67
C VAL A 914 27.10 -20.96 3.72
N PRO A 915 26.06 -20.17 4.10
CA PRO A 915 26.18 -19.16 5.14
C PRO A 915 26.82 -19.73 6.43
N GLY A 916 27.81 -19.04 6.98
CA GLY A 916 28.54 -19.47 8.18
C GLY A 916 29.71 -20.44 7.98
N PHE A 917 29.83 -21.12 6.84
CA PHE A 917 30.88 -22.15 6.63
C PHE A 917 32.30 -21.60 6.56
N GLY A 918 32.49 -20.39 6.04
CA GLY A 918 33.80 -19.72 6.02
C GLY A 918 34.27 -19.28 7.40
N GLN A 919 33.33 -18.88 8.28
CA GLN A 919 33.62 -18.59 9.69
C GLN A 919 33.96 -19.88 10.44
N TYR A 920 33.21 -20.96 10.21
CA TYR A 920 33.51 -22.28 10.78
C TYR A 920 34.90 -22.80 10.35
N ALA A 921 35.23 -22.71 9.06
CA ALA A 921 36.54 -23.09 8.53
C ALA A 921 37.69 -22.22 9.09
N GLY A 922 37.40 -20.97 9.46
CA GLY A 922 38.32 -20.08 10.15
C GLY A 922 38.36 -20.26 11.68
N GLY A 923 37.70 -21.27 12.25
CA GLY A 923 37.68 -21.52 13.70
C GLY A 923 36.67 -20.68 14.50
N ARG A 924 35.88 -19.81 13.85
CA ARG A 924 34.82 -18.99 14.49
C ARG A 924 33.47 -19.70 14.44
N THR A 925 33.30 -20.72 15.27
CA THR A 925 32.11 -21.60 15.25
C THR A 925 30.83 -20.86 15.63
N VAL A 926 30.87 -19.96 16.61
CA VAL A 926 29.71 -19.17 17.08
C VAL A 926 29.22 -18.22 16.00
N SER A 927 30.12 -17.43 15.38
CA SER A 927 29.75 -16.55 14.27
C SER A 927 29.22 -17.34 13.07
N GLY A 928 29.80 -18.51 12.79
CA GLY A 928 29.31 -19.40 11.74
C GLY A 928 27.88 -19.87 12.00
N ALA A 929 27.59 -20.33 13.22
CA ALA A 929 26.24 -20.74 13.62
C ALA A 929 25.23 -19.58 13.58
N LEU A 930 25.62 -18.39 14.04
CA LEU A 930 24.78 -17.18 13.99
C LEU A 930 24.38 -16.81 12.56
N PHE A 931 25.33 -16.75 11.62
CA PHE A 931 25.01 -16.44 10.23
C PHE A 931 24.15 -17.53 9.58
N LEU A 932 24.42 -18.80 9.86
CA LEU A 932 23.58 -19.89 9.36
C LEU A 932 22.14 -19.78 9.88
N LEU A 933 21.96 -19.61 11.20
CA LEU A 933 20.64 -19.48 11.81
C LEU A 933 19.91 -18.22 11.36
N ALA A 934 20.61 -17.09 11.26
CA ALA A 934 20.04 -15.83 10.77
C ALA A 934 19.57 -15.94 9.32
N THR A 935 20.35 -16.58 8.45
CA THR A 935 19.94 -16.79 7.04
C THR A 935 18.79 -17.79 6.93
N VAL A 936 18.77 -18.88 7.70
CA VAL A 936 17.63 -19.82 7.74
C VAL A 936 16.36 -19.14 8.26
N GLY A 937 16.46 -18.34 9.33
CA GLY A 937 15.33 -17.60 9.89
C GLY A 937 14.79 -16.54 8.93
N ALA A 938 15.67 -15.73 8.32
CA ALA A 938 15.29 -14.73 7.33
C ALA A 938 14.69 -15.37 6.06
N GLY A 939 15.26 -16.48 5.58
CA GLY A 939 14.72 -17.23 4.45
C GLY A 939 13.35 -17.83 4.74
N THR A 940 13.14 -18.34 5.95
CA THR A 940 11.83 -18.86 6.40
C THR A 940 10.80 -17.73 6.47
N ALA A 941 11.18 -16.57 7.02
CA ALA A 941 10.33 -15.39 7.06
C ALA A 941 9.96 -14.91 5.65
N ALA A 942 10.93 -14.86 4.72
CA ALA A 942 10.68 -14.51 3.32
C ALA A 942 9.73 -15.52 2.65
N GLY A 943 9.86 -16.82 2.93
CA GLY A 943 8.94 -17.86 2.47
C GLY A 943 7.52 -17.68 3.00
N VAL A 944 7.35 -17.41 4.30
CA VAL A 944 6.04 -17.13 4.92
C VAL A 944 5.40 -15.88 4.31
N MET A 945 6.17 -14.80 4.13
CA MET A 945 5.67 -13.57 3.51
C MET A 945 5.31 -13.78 2.04
N HIS A 946 6.00 -14.67 1.32
CA HIS A 946 5.61 -15.03 -0.04
C HIS A 946 4.28 -15.80 -0.09
N VAL A 947 4.05 -16.72 0.86
CA VAL A 947 2.77 -17.42 0.99
C VAL A 947 1.63 -16.46 1.32
N GLN A 948 1.85 -15.51 2.24
CA GLN A 948 0.87 -14.47 2.56
C GLN A 948 0.55 -13.58 1.37
N TYR A 949 1.56 -13.17 0.60
CA TYR A 949 1.37 -12.43 -0.64
C TYR A 949 0.54 -13.22 -1.65
N SER A 950 0.85 -14.51 -1.83
CA SER A 950 0.07 -15.38 -2.73
C SER A 950 -1.39 -15.51 -2.29
N SER A 951 -1.64 -15.69 -0.99
CA SER A 951 -2.99 -15.78 -0.44
C SER A 951 -3.76 -14.47 -0.61
N ALA A 952 -3.13 -13.33 -0.35
CA ALA A 952 -3.76 -12.03 -0.56
C ALA A 952 -4.10 -11.79 -2.04
N LEU A 953 -3.25 -12.28 -2.95
CA LEU A 953 -3.50 -12.20 -4.38
C LEU A 953 -4.71 -13.04 -4.79
N ASP A 954 -4.84 -14.27 -4.26
CA ASP A 954 -5.99 -15.14 -4.48
C ASP A 954 -7.29 -14.51 -3.93
N ASP A 955 -7.23 -13.89 -2.75
CA ASP A 955 -8.37 -13.19 -2.13
C ASP A 955 -8.79 -11.97 -2.96
N TYR A 956 -7.82 -11.21 -3.47
CA TYR A 956 -8.08 -10.10 -4.39
C TYR A 956 -8.71 -10.58 -5.70
N ASP A 957 -8.21 -11.65 -6.31
CA ASP A 957 -8.78 -12.20 -7.55
C ASP A 957 -10.23 -12.67 -7.33
N ALA A 958 -10.51 -13.29 -6.19
CA ALA A 958 -11.87 -13.67 -5.80
C ALA A 958 -12.79 -12.46 -5.56
N ALA A 959 -12.30 -11.40 -4.91
CA ALA A 959 -13.05 -10.16 -4.69
C ALA A 959 -13.30 -9.39 -5.99
N ALA A 960 -12.30 -9.32 -6.86
CA ALA A 960 -12.39 -8.72 -8.18
C ALA A 960 -13.43 -9.45 -9.05
N ALA A 961 -13.46 -10.78 -9.03
CA ALA A 961 -14.46 -11.58 -9.74
C ALA A 961 -15.91 -11.31 -9.28
N LYS A 962 -16.12 -11.12 -7.97
CA LYS A 962 -17.43 -10.73 -7.43
C LYS A 962 -17.85 -9.33 -7.90
N TYR A 963 -16.91 -8.40 -7.96
CA TYR A 963 -17.15 -7.05 -8.46
C TYR A 963 -17.52 -7.04 -9.95
N THR A 964 -16.81 -7.78 -10.81
CA THR A 964 -17.15 -7.90 -12.23
C THR A 964 -18.48 -8.63 -12.48
N ALA A 965 -18.88 -9.55 -11.61
CA ALA A 965 -20.14 -10.27 -11.73
C ALA A 965 -21.35 -9.50 -11.15
N ALA A 966 -21.15 -8.41 -10.40
CA ALA A 966 -22.22 -7.67 -9.74
C ALA A 966 -23.03 -6.83 -10.75
N THR A 967 -24.36 -6.99 -10.72
CA THR A 967 -25.29 -6.32 -11.65
C THR A 967 -26.25 -5.33 -10.97
N ARG A 968 -26.30 -5.33 -9.62
CA ARG A 968 -27.13 -4.41 -8.82
C ARG A 968 -26.26 -3.38 -8.09
N VAL A 969 -26.73 -2.15 -8.00
CA VAL A 969 -25.98 -0.99 -7.46
C VAL A 969 -25.46 -1.25 -6.03
N ASP A 970 -26.28 -1.84 -5.16
CA ASP A 970 -25.93 -2.17 -3.78
C ASP A 970 -24.86 -3.27 -3.68
N GLN A 971 -24.88 -4.23 -4.62
CA GLN A 971 -23.87 -5.29 -4.73
C GLN A 971 -22.57 -4.76 -5.32
N ILE A 972 -22.63 -3.86 -6.30
CA ILE A 972 -21.47 -3.21 -6.92
C ILE A 972 -20.71 -2.39 -5.87
N GLU A 973 -21.39 -1.59 -5.04
CA GLU A 973 -20.72 -0.80 -3.99
C GLU A 973 -20.09 -1.67 -2.89
N ARG A 974 -20.71 -2.79 -2.54
CA ARG A 974 -20.16 -3.71 -1.54
C ARG A 974 -18.96 -4.47 -2.08
N SER A 975 -19.10 -5.08 -3.24
CA SER A 975 -18.02 -5.81 -3.92
C SER A 975 -16.86 -4.90 -4.32
N ARG A 976 -17.11 -3.63 -4.64
CA ARG A 976 -16.08 -2.60 -4.84
C ARG A 976 -15.26 -2.34 -3.58
N ARG A 977 -15.91 -2.17 -2.42
CA ARG A 977 -15.21 -2.00 -1.13
C ARG A 977 -14.39 -3.23 -0.77
N GLU A 978 -14.94 -4.43 -1.01
CA GLU A 978 -14.22 -5.69 -0.79
C GLU A 978 -12.98 -5.82 -1.71
N ALA A 979 -13.09 -5.47 -2.99
CA ALA A 979 -11.97 -5.53 -3.93
C ALA A 979 -10.88 -4.50 -3.64
N LEU A 980 -11.24 -3.28 -3.22
CA LEU A 980 -10.27 -2.25 -2.82
C LEU A 980 -9.54 -2.65 -1.52
N ALA A 981 -10.27 -3.17 -0.53
CA ALA A 981 -9.64 -3.65 0.70
C ALA A 981 -8.67 -4.81 0.43
N ALA A 982 -9.06 -5.77 -0.43
CA ALA A 982 -8.18 -6.89 -0.82
C ALA A 982 -6.95 -6.41 -1.62
N PHE A 983 -7.08 -5.35 -2.41
CA PHE A 983 -5.95 -4.74 -3.10
C PHE A 983 -4.95 -4.11 -2.13
N ASP A 984 -5.42 -3.36 -1.13
CA ASP A 984 -4.57 -2.77 -0.09
C ASP A 984 -3.83 -3.88 0.70
N ASP A 985 -4.49 -5.02 0.94
CA ASP A 985 -3.88 -6.19 1.57
C ASP A 985 -2.77 -6.82 0.71
N VAL A 986 -2.95 -6.90 -0.61
CA VAL A 986 -1.93 -7.36 -1.56
C VAL A 986 -0.71 -6.44 -1.56
N ASP A 987 -0.93 -5.12 -1.62
CA ASP A 987 0.17 -4.15 -1.64
C ASP A 987 0.98 -4.18 -0.33
N ALA A 988 0.28 -4.24 0.80
CA ALA A 988 0.90 -4.39 2.11
C ALA A 988 1.67 -5.72 2.23
N ALA A 989 1.13 -6.83 1.69
CA ALA A 989 1.81 -8.13 1.68
C ALA A 989 3.03 -8.14 0.75
N ASN A 990 2.97 -7.47 -0.40
CA ASN A 990 4.10 -7.35 -1.33
C ASN A 990 5.24 -6.53 -0.72
N SER A 991 4.92 -5.42 -0.05
CA SER A 991 5.89 -4.59 0.67
C SER A 991 6.63 -5.38 1.76
N ARG A 992 5.90 -6.17 2.58
CA ARG A 992 6.50 -7.05 3.59
C ARG A 992 7.37 -8.15 2.97
N ARG A 993 6.93 -8.74 1.85
CA ARG A 993 7.72 -9.73 1.09
C ARG A 993 9.03 -9.14 0.59
N GLN A 994 9.00 -7.96 -0.03
CA GLN A 994 10.20 -7.30 -0.55
C GLN A 994 11.19 -6.98 0.56
N MET A 995 10.72 -6.43 1.70
CA MET A 995 11.58 -6.19 2.86
C MET A 995 12.26 -7.47 3.37
N ALA A 996 11.54 -8.59 3.46
CA ALA A 996 12.09 -9.86 3.92
C ALA A 996 13.16 -10.43 2.97
N VAL A 997 12.96 -10.30 1.65
CA VAL A 997 13.94 -10.70 0.64
C VAL A 997 15.20 -9.85 0.72
N VAL A 998 15.06 -8.52 0.82
CA VAL A 998 16.18 -7.58 0.95
C VAL A 998 16.97 -7.84 2.23
N ALA A 999 16.30 -8.08 3.35
CA ALA A 999 16.94 -8.43 4.62
C ALA A 999 17.75 -9.74 4.51
N THR A 1000 17.19 -10.76 3.85
CA THR A 1000 17.88 -12.04 3.62
C THR A 1000 19.14 -11.86 2.78
N ALA A 1001 19.06 -11.06 1.71
CA ALA A 1001 20.20 -10.74 0.85
C ALA A 1001 21.28 -9.94 1.60
N ALA A 1002 20.88 -8.98 2.44
CA ALA A 1002 21.79 -8.20 3.27
C ALA A 1002 22.55 -9.08 4.28
N ILE A 1003 21.86 -9.99 4.98
CA ILE A 1003 22.49 -10.95 5.90
C ILE A 1003 23.50 -11.82 5.15
N TRP A 1004 23.17 -12.29 3.94
CA TRP A 1004 24.07 -13.11 3.13
C TRP A 1004 25.32 -12.33 2.71
N ALA A 1005 25.17 -11.08 2.27
CA ALA A 1005 26.28 -10.21 1.90
C ALA A 1005 27.20 -9.91 3.10
N VAL A 1006 26.62 -9.58 4.26
CA VAL A 1006 27.38 -9.36 5.51
C VAL A 1006 28.10 -10.63 5.95
N ASN A 1007 27.49 -11.81 5.82
CA ASN A 1007 28.15 -13.09 6.08
C ASN A 1007 29.40 -13.31 5.21
N VAL A 1008 29.34 -13.02 3.91
CA VAL A 1008 30.48 -13.17 3.00
C VAL A 1008 31.57 -12.14 3.33
N ALA A 1009 31.19 -10.89 3.54
CA ALA A 1009 32.11 -9.83 3.93
C ALA A 1009 32.81 -10.14 5.26
N HIS A 1010 32.07 -10.65 6.25
CA HIS A 1010 32.63 -11.05 7.54
C HIS A 1010 33.66 -12.18 7.40
N ALA A 1011 33.39 -13.19 6.56
CA ALA A 1011 34.33 -14.29 6.31
C ALA A 1011 35.63 -13.81 5.63
N TYR A 1012 35.54 -12.77 4.81
CA TYR A 1012 36.68 -12.19 4.09
C TYR A 1012 37.55 -11.31 4.99
N VAL A 1013 36.91 -10.33 5.67
CA VAL A 1013 37.59 -9.26 6.41
C VAL A 1013 38.23 -9.78 7.69
N PHE A 1014 37.52 -10.60 8.45
CA PHE A 1014 38.00 -11.05 9.74
C PHE A 1014 38.91 -12.27 9.57
N GLY A 1015 40.10 -12.26 10.18
CA GLY A 1015 41.03 -13.40 10.18
C GLY A 1015 40.50 -14.64 10.92
N PRO A 1016 41.18 -15.80 10.80
CA PRO A 1016 40.86 -16.99 11.60
C PRO A 1016 40.90 -16.70 13.10
N ALA A 1017 40.13 -17.45 13.89
CA ALA A 1017 40.13 -17.37 15.35
C ALA A 1017 41.51 -17.76 15.88
N ARG A 1018 42.02 -17.02 16.87
CA ARG A 1018 43.19 -17.43 17.63
C ARG A 1018 42.76 -18.52 18.63
N PRO A 1019 43.42 -19.68 18.69
CA PRO A 1019 43.11 -20.69 19.70
C PRO A 1019 43.33 -20.11 21.11
N ALA A 1020 42.41 -20.39 22.03
CA ALA A 1020 42.55 -20.01 23.43
C ALA A 1020 43.54 -20.95 24.13
N VAL A 1021 44.33 -20.41 25.07
CA VAL A 1021 45.29 -21.18 25.87
C VAL A 1021 44.58 -21.95 27.00
N ASP A 1022 43.39 -21.49 27.39
CA ASP A 1022 42.49 -22.12 28.37
C ASP A 1022 41.08 -22.25 27.78
N ASP A 1023 40.35 -23.33 28.12
CA ASP A 1023 39.00 -23.68 27.63
C ASP A 1023 37.90 -22.67 28.03
N GLU A 1024 38.01 -21.40 27.61
CA GLU A 1024 36.94 -20.41 27.74
C GLU A 1024 36.19 -20.24 26.40
N PRO A 1025 34.86 -20.44 26.37
CA PRO A 1025 34.07 -20.25 25.16
C PRO A 1025 34.00 -18.77 24.75
N ASP A 1026 33.97 -18.51 23.43
CA ASP A 1026 33.91 -17.21 22.71
C ASP A 1026 32.81 -16.21 23.18
N LEU A 1027 31.99 -16.56 24.17
CA LEU A 1027 30.83 -15.82 24.67
C LEU A 1027 31.17 -14.53 25.43
N VAL A 1028 32.42 -14.31 25.84
CA VAL A 1028 32.76 -13.16 26.72
C VAL A 1028 33.01 -11.85 25.93
N ARG A 1029 33.08 -11.89 24.59
CA ARG A 1029 33.45 -10.68 23.79
C ARG A 1029 32.31 -9.98 23.04
N TRP A 1030 31.08 -10.47 23.09
CA TRP A 1030 29.92 -9.83 22.45
C TRP A 1030 28.80 -9.58 23.46
N SER A 1031 28.61 -8.33 23.87
CA SER A 1031 27.39 -7.88 24.55
C SER A 1031 26.68 -6.85 23.67
N GLY A 1032 25.71 -7.31 22.88
CA GLY A 1032 24.81 -6.47 22.10
C GLY A 1032 23.40 -7.01 22.21
N GLY A 1033 22.45 -6.15 22.58
CA GLY A 1033 21.04 -6.49 22.71
C GLY A 1033 20.32 -6.39 21.36
N PHE A 1034 19.44 -7.34 21.09
CA PHE A 1034 18.52 -7.33 19.94
C PHE A 1034 17.13 -6.97 20.45
N ASP A 1035 16.64 -5.76 20.13
CA ASP A 1035 15.25 -5.36 20.39
C ASP A 1035 14.50 -5.31 19.06
N ALA A 1036 13.42 -6.06 18.97
CA ALA A 1036 12.56 -6.12 17.80
C ALA A 1036 11.16 -5.68 18.20
N ARG A 1037 10.77 -4.49 17.74
CA ARG A 1037 9.39 -3.99 17.81
C ARG A 1037 8.84 -3.85 16.39
N PRO A 1038 7.51 -3.91 16.20
CA PRO A 1038 6.91 -3.66 14.90
C PRO A 1038 7.33 -2.27 14.38
N GLY A 1039 8.06 -2.24 13.26
CA GLY A 1039 8.48 -1.01 12.58
C GLY A 1039 9.90 -0.49 12.87
N ILE A 1040 10.66 -1.04 13.83
CA ILE A 1040 12.05 -0.65 14.10
C ILE A 1040 12.90 -1.88 14.46
N VAL A 1041 14.04 -2.04 13.79
CA VAL A 1041 15.12 -2.97 14.18
C VAL A 1041 16.32 -2.13 14.60
N SER A 1042 16.69 -2.17 15.88
CA SER A 1042 17.92 -1.54 16.37
C SER A 1042 18.95 -2.60 16.77
N LEU A 1043 20.15 -2.50 16.20
CA LEU A 1043 21.29 -3.33 16.54
C LEU A 1043 22.30 -2.45 17.30
N ASP A 1044 22.41 -2.64 18.61
CA ASP A 1044 23.39 -1.91 19.42
C ASP A 1044 24.69 -2.72 19.53
N ILE A 1045 25.72 -2.27 18.82
CA ILE A 1045 27.04 -2.90 18.78
C ILE A 1045 27.98 -2.10 19.68
N ASN A 1046 28.13 -2.51 20.94
CA ASN A 1046 29.19 -1.98 21.80
C ASN A 1046 30.51 -2.74 21.53
N HIS A 1047 31.37 -2.14 20.73
CA HIS A 1047 32.76 -2.56 20.57
C HIS A 1047 33.64 -1.65 21.43
N ARG A 1048 34.31 -2.19 22.46
CA ARG A 1048 35.49 -1.50 23.01
C ARG A 1048 36.69 -1.85 22.11
N PHE A 1049 37.36 -0.82 21.61
CA PHE A 1049 38.62 -0.93 20.85
C PHE A 1049 39.74 -1.50 21.72
#